data_AF-A0A8H8CYP3-F1
#
_entry.id   AF-A0A8H8CYP3-F1
#
_cell.length_a   1.000
_cell.length_b   1.000
_cell.length_c   1.000
_cell.angle_alpha   90.00
_cell.angle_beta   90.00
_cell.angle_gamma   90.00
#
_symmetry.space_group_name_H-M   'P 1'
#
loop_
_entity.id
_entity.type
_entity.pdbx_description
1 polymer ?
#
loop_
_entity_poly.entity_id
_entity_poly.type
_entity_poly.pdbx_seq_one_letter_code
_entity_poly.pdbx_strand_id
1 'polypeptide(L)'
;MDSNFQDYIRLKDGNGYAVQGCSPEDSDADHKYPSCILMIRNFGLIRVSALPRPPSNIADGAKITAKSRLEQIVFYGSMKSNPLEFVGYDELRSAPAELEQAALQISDEILRSNSKFIPTTIPSLEQYMKMRASALHDLALYIQRFHVYFSPLARWKLLWGAEKMAAQRAIWKVQQGNEEHPTSNRTHLDFIISKMGDNHKTKIEPGSGETDIVRHWFIHDTWRMEYIIPWILNGLRKEDSNTSRAVDRQFAERVCEACDLSLAALETAFQFREDSAALYGVGEGFMDDDAAIVAQYSALPEFWTSTQINYSETEQLLDLELNICRRRPATTAATGSDSSTTRTSKVLDTIKENIPRQFRAFALLHKERTMWCAAQNDSEIQSSGKMLEKSHVENRKPQLFKLAAIGLLEDAITLAESFRDMDALVELMVDLHEQIKEQRPPRRSEDDSPVLDEGTKVWKRRIDNYFERFGDAWADAFFTRHITVGQPETLFIMQEYQGAVTKFLRSHPAYSKLSWINDIVGERDYKTACTTLQRLAIEQETDIWSKRVEISLAKLAKLAEFEKAGSAPASLHDAVRPFDQLMETCNIQELIYEHVLPTLHGAIDDGAALQLATEQFGNNVVRGKPALRALLQRCLAKLVTRSPMEPEELINLLTLMDPVRFLEGGEEEDSIGGHEFFFALTVLKMGNFHHQDQQAHEYRDGLERLIWRRCMIRDNWEAINRTEKKGDREVESKVHATALAETMRQLAEVLGEDVRLTRQSYTPSRILESNIFPSMSHAGMPPDQQISYLQELDAEADLLRTYVEKGKLDEWFSWIISETTGRFSTPVREGGNNPGGH
;
A
#
# COMPACT_ATOMS: atom_id res chain seq x y z
N MET A 1 -31.90 -62.11 28.80
CA MET A 1 -33.24 -61.53 28.84
C MET A 1 -33.37 -60.68 27.59
N ASP A 2 -34.10 -61.19 26.61
CA ASP A 2 -34.34 -60.47 25.35
C ASP A 2 -35.16 -59.22 25.65
N SER A 3 -34.59 -58.04 25.41
CA SER A 3 -35.36 -56.80 25.53
C SER A 3 -36.41 -56.79 24.43
N ASN A 4 -37.69 -56.90 24.80
CA ASN A 4 -38.79 -56.70 23.86
C ASN A 4 -38.65 -55.33 23.21
N PHE A 5 -38.58 -55.29 21.87
CA PHE A 5 -38.56 -54.05 21.11
C PHE A 5 -39.94 -53.40 21.14
N GLN A 6 -40.02 -52.16 21.62
CA GLN A 6 -41.23 -51.36 21.64
C GLN A 6 -40.97 -50.05 20.89
N ASP A 7 -41.86 -49.73 19.95
CA ASP A 7 -41.87 -48.46 19.23
C ASP A 7 -43.28 -47.84 19.33
N TYR A 8 -43.40 -46.53 19.11
CA TYR A 8 -44.66 -45.80 19.14
C TYR A 8 -44.85 -44.92 17.89
N ILE A 9 -46.10 -44.81 17.46
CA ILE A 9 -46.52 -43.92 16.37
C ILE A 9 -47.37 -42.82 17.00
N ARG A 10 -46.97 -41.55 16.86
CA ARG A 10 -47.76 -40.39 17.31
C ARG A 10 -48.56 -39.82 16.15
N LEU A 11 -49.81 -39.47 16.42
CA LEU A 11 -50.67 -38.72 15.51
C LEU A 11 -50.66 -37.25 15.93
N LYS A 12 -50.80 -36.34 14.96
CA LYS A 12 -50.83 -34.89 15.22
C LYS A 12 -51.95 -34.51 16.19
N ASP A 13 -51.60 -33.73 17.21
CA ASP A 13 -52.54 -33.24 18.23
C ASP A 13 -53.73 -32.45 17.64
N GLY A 14 -54.94 -32.80 18.07
CA GLY A 14 -56.20 -32.12 17.73
C GLY A 14 -57.38 -33.09 17.48
N ASN A 15 -58.61 -32.56 17.37
CA ASN A 15 -59.83 -33.35 17.05
C ASN A 15 -59.83 -33.96 15.63
N GLY A 16 -58.78 -33.71 14.85
CA GLY A 16 -58.61 -34.08 13.45
C GLY A 16 -58.30 -35.56 13.24
N TYR A 17 -57.32 -36.13 13.97
CA TYR A 17 -56.78 -37.47 13.72
C TYR A 17 -56.87 -38.34 14.98
N ALA A 18 -57.92 -39.14 15.09
CA ALA A 18 -58.13 -40.08 16.19
C ALA A 18 -58.39 -41.48 15.64
N VAL A 19 -57.84 -42.51 16.28
CA VAL A 19 -58.09 -43.92 15.94
C VAL A 19 -59.55 -44.26 16.33
N GLN A 20 -60.39 -44.54 15.34
CA GLN A 20 -61.80 -44.88 15.51
C GLN A 20 -62.05 -46.39 15.54
N GLY A 21 -61.13 -47.18 14.98
CA GLY A 21 -61.19 -48.63 14.98
C GLY A 21 -59.83 -49.24 14.63
N CYS A 22 -59.60 -50.46 15.11
CA CYS A 22 -58.42 -51.26 14.78
C CYS A 22 -58.83 -52.70 14.48
N SER A 23 -58.22 -53.32 13.47
CA SER A 23 -58.37 -54.74 13.18
C SER A 23 -57.00 -55.36 12.89
N PRO A 24 -56.68 -56.55 13.41
CA PRO A 24 -55.57 -57.33 12.89
C PRO A 24 -55.86 -57.75 11.45
N GLU A 25 -54.81 -57.95 10.67
CA GLU A 25 -54.85 -58.52 9.33
C GLU A 25 -54.05 -59.81 9.34
N ASP A 26 -54.72 -60.94 9.08
CA ASP A 26 -54.08 -62.26 9.05
C ASP A 26 -53.18 -62.41 7.82
N SER A 27 -52.09 -63.16 7.97
CA SER A 27 -51.14 -63.40 6.87
C SER A 27 -51.75 -64.29 5.79
N ASP A 28 -51.83 -63.80 4.56
CA ASP A 28 -52.30 -64.54 3.37
C ASP A 28 -51.24 -64.47 2.25
N ALA A 29 -51.46 -65.16 1.11
CA ALA A 29 -50.53 -65.24 -0.02
C ALA A 29 -50.10 -63.85 -0.56
N ASP A 30 -50.98 -62.86 -0.50
CA ASP A 30 -50.70 -61.46 -0.90
C ASP A 30 -50.11 -60.60 0.24
N HIS A 31 -50.17 -61.07 1.49
CA HIS A 31 -49.87 -60.29 2.70
C HIS A 31 -48.90 -61.02 3.61
N LYS A 32 -47.63 -61.00 3.19
CA LYS A 32 -46.52 -61.77 3.76
C LYS A 32 -46.11 -61.40 5.20
N TYR A 33 -46.58 -60.27 5.74
CA TYR A 33 -46.10 -59.70 7.00
C TYR A 33 -47.24 -59.40 7.97
N PRO A 34 -47.05 -59.64 9.29
CA PRO A 34 -48.05 -59.36 10.30
C PRO A 34 -48.38 -57.87 10.29
N SER A 35 -49.66 -57.56 10.14
CA SER A 35 -50.15 -56.20 9.92
C SER A 35 -51.39 -55.92 10.76
N CYS A 36 -51.64 -54.65 11.07
CA CYS A 36 -52.91 -54.19 11.59
C CYS A 36 -53.43 -53.01 10.78
N ILE A 37 -54.75 -52.89 10.69
CA ILE A 37 -55.43 -51.81 10.00
C ILE A 37 -56.03 -50.88 11.06
N LEU A 38 -55.74 -49.60 10.94
CA LEU A 38 -56.24 -48.52 11.80
C LEU A 38 -57.16 -47.62 10.99
N MET A 39 -58.37 -47.36 11.47
CA MET A 39 -59.25 -46.35 10.89
C MET A 39 -59.04 -45.02 11.61
N ILE A 40 -58.50 -44.02 10.91
CA ILE A 40 -58.17 -42.71 11.46
C ILE A 40 -59.16 -41.67 10.95
N ARG A 41 -59.76 -40.93 11.88
CA ARG A 41 -60.65 -39.79 11.57
C ARG A 41 -59.96 -38.80 10.63
N ASN A 42 -60.69 -38.30 9.62
CA ASN A 42 -60.21 -37.34 8.61
C ASN A 42 -58.97 -37.77 7.79
N PHE A 43 -58.55 -39.04 7.85
CA PHE A 43 -57.47 -39.57 7.00
C PHE A 43 -57.87 -40.85 6.25
N GLY A 44 -58.60 -41.77 6.90
CA GLY A 44 -59.03 -43.04 6.30
C GLY A 44 -58.36 -44.25 6.94
N LEU A 45 -58.18 -45.33 6.16
CA LEU A 45 -57.58 -46.58 6.64
C LEU A 45 -56.05 -46.52 6.49
N ILE A 46 -55.33 -46.77 7.58
CA ILE A 46 -53.87 -46.94 7.62
C ILE A 46 -53.56 -48.40 7.86
N ARG A 47 -52.68 -48.97 7.05
CA ARG A 47 -52.10 -50.28 7.30
C ARG A 47 -50.74 -50.11 7.97
N VAL A 48 -50.54 -50.76 9.11
CA VAL A 48 -49.27 -50.82 9.83
C VAL A 48 -48.75 -52.24 9.72
N SER A 49 -47.63 -52.43 9.03
CA SER A 49 -47.02 -53.75 8.80
C SER A 49 -45.67 -53.83 9.49
N ALA A 50 -45.41 -54.94 10.19
CA ALA A 50 -44.10 -55.20 10.78
C ALA A 50 -43.22 -55.99 9.79
N LEU A 51 -42.24 -55.30 9.19
CA LEU A 51 -41.33 -55.89 8.22
C LEU A 51 -40.22 -56.72 8.91
N PRO A 52 -39.81 -57.86 8.34
CA PRO A 52 -38.72 -58.66 8.87
C PRO A 52 -37.40 -57.89 8.80
N ARG A 53 -36.61 -57.98 9.85
CA ARG A 53 -35.29 -57.34 9.90
C ARG A 53 -34.29 -58.12 9.04
N PRO A 54 -33.47 -57.47 8.20
CA PRO A 54 -32.35 -58.15 7.56
C PRO A 54 -31.36 -58.63 8.64
N PRO A 55 -30.75 -59.82 8.50
CA PRO A 55 -29.77 -60.32 9.46
C PRO A 55 -28.52 -59.43 9.42
N SER A 56 -28.36 -58.58 10.43
CA SER A 56 -27.17 -57.74 10.61
C SER A 56 -26.26 -58.38 11.67
N ASN A 57 -24.97 -58.53 11.36
CA ASN A 57 -23.95 -59.10 12.26
C ASN A 57 -23.51 -58.14 13.38
N ILE A 58 -24.21 -57.02 13.60
CA ILE A 58 -23.84 -55.98 14.56
C ILE A 58 -24.93 -55.89 15.64
N ALA A 59 -24.53 -55.97 16.91
CA ALA A 59 -25.41 -55.97 18.09
C ALA A 59 -26.27 -54.69 18.25
N ASP A 60 -26.03 -53.64 17.46
CA ASP A 60 -26.83 -52.40 17.40
C ASP A 60 -28.12 -52.50 16.56
N GLY A 61 -28.35 -53.63 15.87
CA GLY A 61 -29.54 -53.83 15.02
C GLY A 61 -30.90 -53.87 15.74
N ALA A 62 -30.93 -53.63 17.06
CA ALA A 62 -32.14 -53.64 17.87
C ALA A 62 -32.79 -52.25 18.07
N LYS A 63 -32.10 -51.14 17.76
CA LYS A 63 -32.58 -49.76 18.00
C LYS A 63 -32.85 -49.02 16.68
N ILE A 64 -33.91 -48.21 16.64
CA ILE A 64 -34.16 -47.29 15.53
C ILE A 64 -33.09 -46.21 15.58
N THR A 65 -32.43 -45.92 14.46
CA THR A 65 -31.35 -44.92 14.41
C THR A 65 -31.91 -43.51 14.27
N ALA A 66 -31.16 -42.52 14.77
CA ALA A 66 -31.50 -41.10 14.59
C ALA A 66 -31.67 -40.75 13.10
N LYS A 67 -30.83 -41.34 12.23
CA LYS A 67 -30.91 -41.21 10.77
C LYS A 67 -32.26 -41.66 10.20
N SER A 68 -32.74 -42.85 10.55
CA SER A 68 -34.00 -43.37 10.00
C SER A 68 -35.19 -42.49 10.38
N ARG A 69 -35.20 -41.95 11.61
CA ARG A 69 -36.23 -40.99 12.05
C ARG A 69 -36.12 -39.66 11.31
N LEU A 70 -34.91 -39.15 11.14
CA LEU A 70 -34.67 -37.89 10.44
C LEU A 70 -35.06 -37.99 8.96
N GLU A 71 -34.80 -39.12 8.30
CA GLU A 71 -35.29 -39.40 6.94
C GLU A 71 -36.83 -39.36 6.88
N GLN A 72 -37.51 -39.99 7.84
CA GLN A 72 -38.98 -39.97 7.90
C GLN A 72 -39.53 -38.53 8.04
N ILE A 73 -38.89 -37.74 8.91
CA ILE A 73 -39.23 -36.32 9.11
C ILE A 73 -39.05 -35.53 7.82
N VAL A 74 -37.89 -35.67 7.17
CA VAL A 74 -37.54 -34.87 5.99
C VAL A 74 -38.44 -35.20 4.80
N PHE A 75 -38.66 -36.48 4.52
CA PHE A 75 -39.39 -36.88 3.31
C PHE A 75 -40.91 -36.91 3.50
N TYR A 76 -41.40 -37.17 4.71
CA TYR A 76 -42.85 -37.32 4.96
C TYR A 76 -43.42 -36.25 5.90
N GLY A 77 -42.60 -35.52 6.67
CA GLY A 77 -43.07 -34.53 7.64
C GLY A 77 -43.81 -33.34 7.01
N SER A 78 -43.32 -32.86 5.87
CA SER A 78 -43.90 -31.72 5.14
C SER A 78 -45.08 -32.10 4.22
N MET A 79 -45.50 -33.37 4.20
CA MET A 79 -46.69 -33.78 3.46
C MET A 79 -47.97 -33.28 4.15
N LYS A 80 -48.74 -32.43 3.46
CA LYS A 80 -49.96 -31.79 4.00
C LYS A 80 -51.01 -32.78 4.52
N SER A 81 -51.12 -33.95 3.93
CA SER A 81 -52.07 -35.00 4.32
C SER A 81 -51.53 -35.95 5.38
N ASN A 82 -50.27 -35.85 5.80
CA ASN A 82 -49.69 -36.84 6.71
C ASN A 82 -50.26 -36.69 8.14
N PRO A 83 -50.90 -37.74 8.71
CA PRO A 83 -51.48 -37.71 10.04
C PRO A 83 -50.45 -37.93 11.15
N LEU A 84 -49.22 -38.34 10.81
CA LEU A 84 -48.16 -38.65 11.76
C LEU A 84 -47.50 -37.37 12.29
N GLU A 85 -47.21 -37.37 13.58
CA GLU A 85 -46.44 -36.32 14.24
C GLU A 85 -45.04 -36.81 14.55
N PHE A 86 -44.04 -36.10 14.01
CA PHE A 86 -42.64 -36.46 14.18
C PHE A 86 -41.94 -35.57 15.20
N VAL A 87 -42.44 -35.58 16.44
CA VAL A 87 -41.95 -34.73 17.54
C VAL A 87 -41.65 -35.58 18.76
N GLY A 88 -40.50 -35.31 19.39
CA GLY A 88 -40.16 -35.86 20.71
C GLY A 88 -39.80 -37.35 20.71
N TYR A 89 -39.08 -37.80 19.68
CA TYR A 89 -38.39 -39.09 19.65
C TYR A 89 -37.14 -39.05 20.52
N ASP A 90 -36.99 -40.04 21.40
CA ASP A 90 -35.84 -40.14 22.30
C ASP A 90 -34.54 -40.34 21.52
N GLU A 91 -34.60 -41.05 20.40
CA GLU A 91 -33.47 -41.30 19.49
C GLU A 91 -32.89 -40.02 18.89
N LEU A 92 -33.71 -38.95 18.78
CA LEU A 92 -33.29 -37.64 18.28
C LEU A 92 -32.79 -36.71 19.41
N ARG A 93 -32.96 -37.11 20.68
CA ARG A 93 -32.56 -36.33 21.87
C ARG A 93 -31.39 -36.94 22.61
N SER A 94 -31.23 -38.27 22.55
CA SER A 94 -30.27 -39.02 23.36
C SER A 94 -28.81 -38.85 22.93
N ALA A 95 -28.55 -38.47 21.67
CA ALA A 95 -27.20 -38.33 21.12
C ALA A 95 -27.09 -37.20 20.07
N PRO A 96 -26.79 -35.95 20.47
CA PRO A 96 -26.64 -34.82 19.55
C PRO A 96 -25.59 -35.03 18.45
N ALA A 97 -24.49 -35.73 18.76
CA ALA A 97 -23.44 -36.04 17.78
C ALA A 97 -23.90 -37.04 16.70
N GLU A 98 -24.72 -38.02 17.06
CA GLU A 98 -25.31 -38.98 16.11
C GLU A 98 -26.31 -38.27 15.19
N LEU A 99 -27.08 -37.33 15.74
CA LEU A 99 -28.01 -36.51 14.97
C LEU A 99 -27.29 -35.58 13.98
N GLU A 100 -26.20 -34.93 14.40
CA GLU A 100 -25.35 -34.11 13.52
C GLU A 100 -24.80 -34.95 12.36
N GLN A 101 -24.25 -36.14 12.65
CA GLN A 101 -23.74 -37.05 11.63
C GLN A 101 -24.85 -37.55 10.70
N ALA A 102 -26.04 -37.86 11.23
CA ALA A 102 -27.19 -38.28 10.44
C ALA A 102 -27.66 -37.19 9.47
N ALA A 103 -27.74 -35.94 9.94
CA ALA A 103 -28.11 -34.80 9.08
C ALA A 103 -27.11 -34.59 7.94
N LEU A 104 -25.81 -34.66 8.24
CA LEU A 104 -24.75 -34.55 7.23
C LEU A 104 -24.81 -35.70 6.21
N GLN A 105 -25.07 -36.93 6.65
CA GLN A 105 -25.23 -38.08 5.76
C GLN A 105 -26.45 -37.94 4.85
N ILE A 106 -27.60 -37.53 5.38
CA ILE A 106 -28.83 -37.33 4.59
C ILE A 106 -28.59 -36.22 3.55
N SER A 107 -27.95 -35.12 3.95
CA SER A 107 -27.57 -34.06 3.01
C SER A 107 -26.67 -34.59 1.89
N ASP A 108 -25.62 -35.36 2.20
CA ASP A 108 -24.71 -35.95 1.19
C ASP A 108 -25.44 -36.96 0.29
N GLU A 109 -26.33 -37.79 0.82
CA GLU A 109 -27.14 -38.74 0.05
C GLU A 109 -28.11 -38.03 -0.91
N ILE A 110 -28.72 -36.92 -0.47
CA ILE A 110 -29.55 -36.08 -1.34
C ILE A 110 -28.69 -35.46 -2.45
N LEU A 111 -27.46 -35.00 -2.15
CA LEU A 111 -26.57 -34.39 -3.14
C LEU A 111 -25.97 -35.38 -4.14
N ARG A 112 -25.80 -36.65 -3.76
CA ARG A 112 -25.31 -37.73 -4.64
C ARG A 112 -26.41 -38.49 -5.37
N SER A 113 -27.67 -38.18 -5.09
CA SER A 113 -28.83 -38.93 -5.61
C SER A 113 -28.88 -40.40 -5.15
N ASN A 114 -28.38 -40.67 -3.95
CA ASN A 114 -28.36 -42.01 -3.34
C ASN A 114 -29.51 -42.24 -2.35
N SER A 115 -30.37 -41.25 -2.13
CA SER A 115 -31.52 -41.37 -1.23
C SER A 115 -32.56 -42.34 -1.81
N LYS A 116 -32.96 -43.33 -1.00
CA LYS A 116 -34.02 -44.29 -1.36
C LYS A 116 -35.41 -43.64 -1.50
N PHE A 117 -35.58 -42.44 -0.96
CA PHE A 117 -36.86 -41.74 -0.92
C PHE A 117 -37.09 -40.82 -2.13
N ILE A 118 -36.05 -40.59 -2.93
CA ILE A 118 -36.14 -39.77 -4.14
C ILE A 118 -35.91 -40.71 -5.34
N PRO A 119 -36.94 -40.97 -6.17
CA PRO A 119 -36.77 -41.77 -7.37
C PRO A 119 -35.77 -41.12 -8.33
N THR A 120 -34.82 -41.89 -8.85
CA THR A 120 -33.84 -41.41 -9.85
C THR A 120 -34.43 -41.31 -11.26
N THR A 121 -35.54 -42.01 -11.53
CA THR A 121 -36.23 -42.05 -12.82
C THR A 121 -37.36 -41.03 -12.89
N ILE A 122 -37.01 -39.74 -13.05
CA ILE A 122 -37.99 -38.64 -13.16
C ILE A 122 -37.84 -37.95 -14.53
N PRO A 123 -38.95 -37.74 -15.29
CA PRO A 123 -38.87 -37.15 -16.64
C PRO A 123 -38.33 -35.71 -16.67
N SER A 124 -38.55 -34.93 -15.61
CA SER A 124 -38.14 -33.53 -15.51
C SER A 124 -37.02 -33.36 -14.48
N LEU A 125 -35.86 -32.93 -14.95
CA LEU A 125 -34.70 -32.63 -14.10
C LEU A 125 -34.97 -31.44 -13.17
N GLU A 126 -35.75 -30.45 -13.60
CA GLU A 126 -36.14 -29.32 -12.76
C GLU A 126 -37.00 -29.78 -11.56
N GLN A 127 -38.00 -30.63 -11.81
CA GLN A 127 -38.82 -31.19 -10.74
C GLN A 127 -37.98 -32.06 -9.79
N TYR A 128 -37.07 -32.87 -10.34
CA TYR A 128 -36.12 -33.68 -9.57
C TYR A 128 -35.28 -32.81 -8.62
N MET A 129 -34.62 -31.78 -9.13
CA MET A 129 -33.82 -30.85 -8.34
C MET A 129 -34.66 -30.07 -7.33
N LYS A 130 -35.91 -29.73 -7.65
CA LYS A 130 -36.83 -29.05 -6.72
C LYS A 130 -37.20 -29.95 -5.53
N MET A 131 -37.44 -31.25 -5.75
CA MET A 131 -37.70 -32.19 -4.66
C MET A 131 -36.49 -32.33 -3.74
N ARG A 132 -35.28 -32.44 -4.31
CA ARG A 132 -34.02 -32.49 -3.55
C ARG A 132 -33.80 -31.22 -2.72
N ALA A 133 -34.01 -30.05 -3.32
CA ALA A 133 -33.91 -28.77 -2.62
C ALA A 133 -34.97 -28.64 -1.51
N SER A 134 -36.19 -29.12 -1.73
CA SER A 134 -37.25 -29.12 -0.70
C SER A 134 -36.89 -30.02 0.47
N ALA A 135 -36.33 -31.21 0.21
CA ALA A 135 -35.85 -32.11 1.26
C ALA A 135 -34.70 -31.49 2.10
N LEU A 136 -33.74 -30.80 1.46
CA LEU A 136 -32.69 -30.08 2.19
C LEU A 136 -33.24 -28.91 3.02
N HIS A 137 -34.27 -28.23 2.52
CA HIS A 137 -34.95 -27.15 3.25
C HIS A 137 -35.75 -27.69 4.44
N ASP A 138 -36.49 -28.78 4.26
CA ASP A 138 -37.24 -29.46 5.33
C ASP A 138 -36.31 -29.98 6.44
N LEU A 139 -35.13 -30.49 6.07
CA LEU A 139 -34.06 -30.85 6.99
C LEU A 139 -33.59 -29.64 7.81
N ALA A 140 -33.35 -28.51 7.16
CA ALA A 140 -32.90 -27.28 7.82
C ALA A 140 -33.96 -26.71 8.78
N LEU A 141 -35.23 -26.67 8.35
CA LEU A 141 -36.36 -26.24 9.18
C LEU A 141 -36.50 -27.10 10.44
N TYR A 142 -36.31 -28.42 10.33
CA TYR A 142 -36.32 -29.30 11.48
C TYR A 142 -35.17 -28.95 12.45
N ILE A 143 -33.95 -28.81 11.95
CA ILE A 143 -32.79 -28.48 12.80
C ILE A 143 -32.99 -27.15 13.53
N GLN A 144 -33.51 -26.12 12.84
CA GLN A 144 -33.79 -24.82 13.41
C GLN A 144 -34.87 -24.89 14.51
N ARG A 145 -36.00 -25.54 14.22
CA ARG A 145 -37.17 -25.60 15.12
C ARG A 145 -36.88 -26.31 16.45
N PHE A 146 -36.02 -27.33 16.42
CA PHE A 146 -35.72 -28.15 17.60
C PHE A 146 -34.51 -27.65 18.42
N HIS A 147 -33.90 -26.52 18.02
CA HIS A 147 -32.78 -25.87 18.69
C HIS A 147 -31.66 -26.84 19.11
N VAL A 148 -31.37 -27.81 18.25
CA VAL A 148 -30.31 -28.78 18.52
C VAL A 148 -28.96 -28.09 18.33
N TYR A 149 -28.04 -28.28 19.28
CA TYR A 149 -26.68 -27.79 19.14
C TYR A 149 -25.97 -28.57 18.02
N PHE A 150 -25.54 -27.87 16.98
CA PHE A 150 -24.73 -28.37 15.88
C PHE A 150 -23.40 -27.61 15.90
N SER A 151 -22.30 -28.31 15.61
CA SER A 151 -21.01 -27.66 15.43
C SER A 151 -21.09 -26.59 14.33
N PRO A 152 -20.34 -25.47 14.42
CA PRO A 152 -20.31 -24.45 13.37
C PRO A 152 -19.99 -25.05 12.00
N LEU A 153 -19.06 -26.01 11.94
CA LEU A 153 -18.69 -26.72 10.72
C LEU A 153 -19.87 -27.50 10.11
N ALA A 154 -20.68 -28.19 10.92
CA ALA A 154 -21.82 -28.93 10.41
C ALA A 154 -22.91 -28.01 9.85
N ARG A 155 -23.16 -26.86 10.51
CA ARG A 155 -24.10 -25.85 9.99
C ARG A 155 -23.67 -25.32 8.62
N TRP A 156 -22.38 -24.99 8.48
CA TRP A 156 -21.80 -24.57 7.20
C TRP A 156 -21.87 -25.65 6.12
N LYS A 157 -21.58 -26.92 6.45
CA LYS A 157 -21.69 -28.02 5.49
C LYS A 157 -23.12 -28.24 4.99
N LEU A 158 -24.12 -28.13 5.88
CA LEU A 158 -25.54 -28.24 5.50
C LEU A 158 -25.97 -27.07 4.62
N LEU A 159 -25.54 -25.85 4.96
CA LEU A 159 -25.76 -24.66 4.15
C LEU A 159 -25.13 -24.81 2.76
N TRP A 160 -23.85 -25.19 2.67
CA TRP A 160 -23.15 -25.42 1.40
C TRP A 160 -23.82 -26.50 0.56
N GLY A 161 -24.38 -27.55 1.18
CA GLY A 161 -25.15 -28.56 0.46
C GLY A 161 -26.36 -27.96 -0.26
N ALA A 162 -27.17 -27.19 0.46
CA ALA A 162 -28.33 -26.50 -0.11
C ALA A 162 -27.93 -25.41 -1.13
N GLU A 163 -26.84 -24.69 -0.85
CA GLU A 163 -26.24 -23.67 -1.73
C GLU A 163 -25.79 -24.27 -3.06
N LYS A 164 -25.08 -25.42 -3.04
CA LYS A 164 -24.68 -26.16 -4.25
C LYS A 164 -25.90 -26.61 -5.06
N MET A 165 -26.96 -27.06 -4.40
CA MET A 165 -28.21 -27.45 -5.07
C MET A 165 -28.91 -26.23 -5.70
N ALA A 166 -28.89 -25.07 -5.05
CA ALA A 166 -29.44 -23.82 -5.59
C ALA A 166 -28.64 -23.34 -6.81
N ALA A 167 -27.31 -23.28 -6.69
CA ALA A 167 -26.41 -22.92 -7.78
C ALA A 167 -26.58 -23.85 -8.99
N GLN A 168 -26.64 -25.17 -8.77
CA GLN A 168 -26.86 -26.14 -9.84
C GLN A 168 -28.22 -25.92 -10.54
N ARG A 169 -29.29 -25.58 -9.80
CA ARG A 169 -30.59 -25.23 -10.42
C ARG A 169 -30.51 -23.99 -11.29
N ALA A 170 -29.71 -22.99 -10.91
CA ALA A 170 -29.50 -21.79 -11.72
C ALA A 170 -28.71 -22.11 -13.00
N ILE A 171 -27.64 -22.92 -12.91
CA ILE A 171 -26.90 -23.42 -14.07
C ILE A 171 -27.82 -24.18 -15.03
N TRP A 172 -28.71 -25.04 -14.52
CA TRP A 172 -29.67 -25.76 -15.36
C TRP A 172 -30.60 -24.82 -16.13
N LYS A 173 -31.07 -23.72 -15.51
CA LYS A 173 -31.91 -22.74 -16.20
C LYS A 173 -31.18 -22.06 -17.36
N VAL A 174 -29.91 -21.71 -17.18
CA VAL A 174 -29.06 -21.17 -18.25
C VAL A 174 -28.89 -22.19 -19.37
N GLN A 175 -28.57 -23.44 -19.00
CA GLN A 175 -28.41 -24.52 -19.97
C GLN A 175 -29.68 -24.78 -20.77
N GLN A 176 -30.84 -24.82 -20.12
CA GLN A 176 -32.12 -25.03 -20.78
C GLN A 176 -32.43 -23.88 -21.76
N GLY A 177 -32.14 -22.63 -21.39
CA GLY A 177 -32.28 -21.48 -22.28
C GLY A 177 -31.39 -21.60 -23.54
N ASN A 178 -30.16 -22.08 -23.36
CA ASN A 178 -29.21 -22.32 -24.45
C ASN A 178 -29.62 -23.49 -25.35
N GLU A 179 -30.26 -24.53 -24.80
CA GLU A 179 -30.81 -25.66 -25.56
C GLU A 179 -32.07 -25.26 -26.35
N GLU A 180 -32.92 -24.40 -25.79
CA GLU A 180 -34.12 -23.86 -26.46
C GLU A 180 -33.76 -22.90 -27.61
N HIS A 181 -32.64 -22.18 -27.48
CA HIS A 181 -32.15 -21.22 -28.47
C HIS A 181 -30.69 -21.53 -28.88
N PRO A 182 -30.46 -22.62 -29.64
CA PRO A 182 -29.11 -23.08 -29.93
C PRO A 182 -28.33 -22.09 -30.80
N THR A 183 -27.23 -21.57 -30.25
CA THR A 183 -26.23 -20.71 -30.91
C THR A 183 -25.20 -21.53 -31.70
N SER A 184 -24.94 -22.76 -31.24
CA SER A 184 -23.91 -23.69 -31.69
C SER A 184 -24.45 -25.12 -31.74
N ASN A 185 -23.77 -26.01 -32.47
CA ASN A 185 -24.06 -27.45 -32.48
C ASN A 185 -23.89 -28.10 -31.09
N ARG A 186 -23.16 -27.42 -30.19
CA ARG A 186 -22.85 -27.88 -28.85
C ARG A 186 -22.78 -26.70 -27.88
N THR A 187 -23.44 -26.83 -26.74
CA THR A 187 -23.38 -25.85 -25.64
C THR A 187 -22.02 -25.90 -24.94
N HIS A 188 -21.62 -24.79 -24.32
CA HIS A 188 -20.36 -24.69 -23.60
C HIS A 188 -20.29 -25.67 -22.41
N LEU A 189 -21.40 -25.84 -21.67
CA LEU A 189 -21.47 -26.77 -20.55
C LEU A 189 -21.26 -28.23 -21.00
N ASP A 190 -21.91 -28.65 -22.07
CA ASP A 190 -21.71 -29.99 -22.65
C ASP A 190 -20.25 -30.18 -23.08
N PHE A 191 -19.67 -29.19 -23.75
CA PHE A 191 -18.24 -29.22 -24.12
C PHE A 191 -17.34 -29.43 -22.89
N ILE A 192 -17.52 -28.63 -21.84
CA ILE A 192 -16.74 -28.72 -20.61
C ILE A 192 -16.86 -30.11 -19.97
N ILE A 193 -18.09 -30.61 -19.78
CA ILE A 193 -18.33 -31.90 -19.10
C ILE A 193 -17.71 -33.07 -19.87
N SER A 194 -17.66 -33.00 -21.21
CA SER A 194 -16.96 -34.03 -22.00
C SER A 194 -15.45 -34.00 -21.88
N LYS A 195 -14.86 -32.84 -21.60
CA LYS A 195 -13.41 -32.65 -21.47
C LYS A 195 -12.94 -32.81 -20.03
N MET A 196 -13.86 -32.69 -19.08
CA MET A 196 -13.62 -32.91 -17.66
C MET A 196 -13.17 -34.37 -17.43
N GLY A 197 -12.03 -34.52 -16.77
CA GLY A 197 -11.44 -35.84 -16.48
C GLY A 197 -12.27 -36.65 -15.48
N ASP A 198 -12.08 -37.96 -15.50
CA ASP A 198 -12.75 -38.95 -14.64
C ASP A 198 -12.62 -38.68 -13.12
N ASN A 199 -11.65 -37.86 -12.71
CA ASN A 199 -11.46 -37.50 -11.31
C ASN A 199 -12.45 -36.42 -10.82
N HIS A 200 -13.06 -35.66 -11.73
CA HIS A 200 -13.89 -34.48 -11.42
C HIS A 200 -15.38 -34.70 -11.69
N LYS A 201 -15.77 -35.84 -12.28
CA LYS A 201 -17.17 -36.23 -12.55
C LYS A 201 -17.42 -37.71 -12.25
N THR A 202 -18.68 -38.09 -12.08
CA THR A 202 -19.07 -39.49 -11.91
C THR A 202 -19.02 -40.21 -13.26
N LYS A 203 -18.47 -41.44 -13.29
CA LYS A 203 -18.35 -42.23 -14.52
C LYS A 203 -19.70 -42.81 -14.91
N ILE A 204 -20.03 -42.72 -16.19
CA ILE A 204 -21.17 -43.44 -16.77
C ILE A 204 -20.78 -44.91 -16.89
N GLU A 205 -21.57 -45.82 -16.31
CA GLU A 205 -21.31 -47.25 -16.40
C GLU A 205 -21.48 -47.74 -17.85
N PRO A 206 -20.49 -48.46 -18.41
CA PRO A 206 -20.59 -48.98 -19.78
C PRO A 206 -21.69 -50.05 -19.85
N GLY A 207 -22.88 -49.64 -20.32
CA GLY A 207 -24.06 -50.50 -20.45
C GLY A 207 -25.35 -49.96 -19.85
N SER A 208 -25.36 -48.82 -19.14
CA SER A 208 -26.58 -48.25 -18.52
C SER A 208 -27.59 -47.68 -19.53
N GLY A 209 -27.19 -47.50 -20.80
CA GLY A 209 -28.02 -46.88 -21.84
C GLY A 209 -28.09 -45.35 -21.74
N GLU A 210 -27.44 -44.73 -20.75
CA GLU A 210 -27.38 -43.28 -20.56
C GLU A 210 -26.38 -42.65 -21.54
N THR A 211 -26.88 -41.81 -22.44
CA THR A 211 -26.08 -41.11 -23.46
C THR A 211 -25.89 -39.62 -23.16
N ASP A 212 -26.75 -39.04 -22.32
CA ASP A 212 -26.75 -37.62 -22.00
C ASP A 212 -25.82 -37.31 -20.83
N ILE A 213 -24.62 -36.82 -21.16
CA ILE A 213 -23.57 -36.50 -20.18
C ILE A 213 -23.94 -35.31 -19.27
N VAL A 214 -24.76 -34.37 -19.77
CA VAL A 214 -25.16 -33.17 -19.03
C VAL A 214 -26.19 -33.56 -17.98
N ARG A 215 -27.23 -34.30 -18.38
CA ARG A 215 -28.24 -34.81 -17.44
C ARG A 215 -27.64 -35.72 -16.37
N HIS A 216 -26.73 -36.63 -16.76
CA HIS A 216 -26.04 -37.50 -15.80
C HIS A 216 -25.27 -36.68 -14.74
N TRP A 217 -24.55 -35.63 -15.17
CA TRP A 217 -23.82 -34.74 -14.25
C TRP A 217 -24.77 -34.02 -13.29
N PHE A 218 -25.91 -33.50 -13.76
CA PHE A 218 -26.89 -32.84 -12.91
C PHE A 218 -27.51 -33.77 -11.84
N ILE A 219 -27.62 -35.07 -12.15
CA ILE A 219 -28.15 -36.06 -11.23
C ILE A 219 -27.10 -36.44 -10.17
N HIS A 220 -25.87 -36.78 -10.57
CA HIS A 220 -24.92 -37.44 -9.66
C HIS A 220 -23.84 -36.53 -9.07
N ASP A 221 -23.54 -35.40 -9.71
CA ASP A 221 -22.34 -34.59 -9.39
C ASP A 221 -22.65 -33.25 -8.68
N THR A 222 -23.86 -33.06 -8.12
CA THR A 222 -24.22 -31.84 -7.37
C THR A 222 -23.27 -31.56 -6.20
N TRP A 223 -22.72 -32.61 -5.58
CA TRP A 223 -21.79 -32.46 -4.45
C TRP A 223 -20.42 -31.90 -4.85
N ARG A 224 -20.05 -31.98 -6.15
CA ARG A 224 -18.75 -31.61 -6.74
C ARG A 224 -18.75 -30.24 -7.44
N MET A 225 -19.70 -29.37 -7.10
CA MET A 225 -19.85 -28.06 -7.73
C MET A 225 -18.60 -27.16 -7.61
N GLU A 226 -17.67 -27.43 -6.70
CA GLU A 226 -16.36 -26.77 -6.63
C GLU A 226 -15.56 -26.86 -7.94
N TYR A 227 -15.72 -27.94 -8.71
CA TYR A 227 -14.94 -28.14 -9.93
C TYR A 227 -15.56 -27.48 -11.16
N ILE A 228 -16.86 -27.17 -11.19
CA ILE A 228 -17.44 -26.63 -12.42
C ILE A 228 -16.93 -25.21 -12.69
N ILE A 229 -16.76 -24.38 -11.65
CA ILE A 229 -16.35 -22.97 -11.77
C ILE A 229 -15.00 -22.82 -12.51
N PRO A 230 -13.91 -23.51 -12.11
CA PRO A 230 -12.65 -23.46 -12.87
C PRO A 230 -12.75 -23.97 -14.31
N TRP A 231 -13.59 -24.97 -14.50
CA TRP A 231 -13.72 -25.62 -15.80
C TRP A 231 -14.50 -24.76 -16.81
N ILE A 232 -15.30 -23.79 -16.34
CA ILE A 232 -15.97 -22.79 -17.19
C ILE A 232 -14.97 -22.02 -18.05
N LEU A 233 -13.92 -21.45 -17.45
CA LEU A 233 -12.88 -20.73 -18.19
C LEU A 233 -11.92 -21.70 -18.89
N ASN A 234 -11.54 -22.82 -18.27
CA ASN A 234 -10.64 -23.78 -18.89
C ASN A 234 -11.18 -24.33 -20.22
N GLY A 235 -12.49 -24.41 -20.38
CA GLY A 235 -13.15 -24.75 -21.65
C GLY A 235 -12.83 -23.78 -22.79
N LEU A 236 -12.49 -22.52 -22.49
CA LEU A 236 -12.20 -21.47 -23.49
C LEU A 236 -10.71 -21.43 -23.91
N ARG A 237 -9.78 -21.89 -23.07
CA ARG A 237 -8.32 -21.72 -23.25
C ARG A 237 -7.66 -22.53 -24.37
N LYS A 238 -8.32 -23.58 -24.90
CA LYS A 238 -7.70 -24.47 -25.91
C LYS A 238 -7.79 -23.98 -27.35
N GLU A 239 -8.48 -22.87 -27.62
CA GLU A 239 -8.65 -22.32 -28.97
C GLU A 239 -7.81 -21.05 -29.24
N ASP A 240 -7.19 -20.47 -28.20
CA ASP A 240 -6.30 -19.29 -28.29
C ASP A 240 -5.02 -19.53 -29.11
N SER A 241 -4.68 -20.78 -29.48
CA SER A 241 -3.50 -21.07 -30.30
C SER A 241 -3.64 -20.67 -31.78
N ASN A 242 -4.86 -20.36 -32.25
CA ASN A 242 -5.09 -19.85 -33.60
C ASN A 242 -5.50 -18.37 -33.54
N THR A 243 -4.52 -17.51 -33.31
CA THR A 243 -4.61 -16.06 -33.46
C THR A 243 -5.12 -15.65 -34.85
N SER A 244 -6.43 -15.47 -34.98
CA SER A 244 -7.01 -14.57 -35.99
C SER A 244 -7.39 -13.27 -35.29
N ARG A 245 -7.02 -12.12 -35.87
CA ARG A 245 -7.20 -10.78 -35.29
C ARG A 245 -8.66 -10.32 -35.15
N ALA A 246 -9.63 -11.14 -35.57
CA ALA A 246 -11.05 -10.88 -35.44
C ALA A 246 -11.66 -11.82 -34.38
N VAL A 247 -12.47 -11.28 -33.48
CA VAL A 247 -13.28 -12.08 -32.54
C VAL A 247 -14.21 -12.96 -33.37
N ASP A 248 -13.98 -14.27 -33.37
CA ASP A 248 -14.87 -15.23 -34.03
C ASP A 248 -16.23 -15.23 -33.32
N ARG A 249 -17.32 -15.28 -34.10
CA ARG A 249 -18.70 -15.26 -33.59
C ARG A 249 -18.93 -16.41 -32.60
N GLN A 250 -18.46 -17.60 -32.96
CA GLN A 250 -18.62 -18.80 -32.12
C GLN A 250 -17.87 -18.67 -30.79
N PHE A 251 -16.73 -17.99 -30.81
CA PHE A 251 -15.96 -17.73 -29.60
C PHE A 251 -16.68 -16.72 -28.70
N ALA A 252 -17.21 -15.62 -29.24
CA ALA A 252 -18.00 -14.66 -28.46
C ALA A 252 -19.26 -15.28 -27.86
N GLU A 253 -19.95 -16.16 -28.60
CA GLU A 253 -21.12 -16.90 -28.08
C GLU A 253 -20.73 -17.84 -26.93
N ARG A 254 -19.62 -18.57 -27.05
CA ARG A 254 -19.12 -19.42 -25.95
C ARG A 254 -18.67 -18.63 -24.73
N VAL A 255 -18.05 -17.47 -24.94
CA VAL A 255 -17.70 -16.58 -23.83
C VAL A 255 -18.96 -16.11 -23.13
N CYS A 256 -19.99 -15.65 -23.87
CA CYS A 256 -21.28 -15.27 -23.27
C CYS A 256 -21.88 -16.41 -22.44
N GLU A 257 -21.92 -17.64 -22.99
CA GLU A 257 -22.40 -18.81 -22.25
C GLU A 257 -21.55 -19.08 -20.99
N ALA A 258 -20.22 -18.92 -21.06
CA ALA A 258 -19.34 -19.06 -19.91
C ALA A 258 -19.62 -18.01 -18.82
N CYS A 259 -19.83 -16.74 -19.22
CA CYS A 259 -20.21 -15.65 -18.32
C CYS A 259 -21.53 -15.96 -17.61
N ASP A 260 -22.57 -16.35 -18.37
CA ASP A 260 -23.89 -16.67 -17.82
C ASP A 260 -23.84 -17.84 -16.84
N LEU A 261 -23.04 -18.88 -17.15
CA LEU A 261 -22.83 -20.03 -16.25
C LEU A 261 -22.07 -19.62 -14.97
N SER A 262 -21.04 -18.77 -15.09
CA SER A 262 -20.25 -18.26 -13.95
C SER A 262 -21.12 -17.42 -13.02
N LEU A 263 -21.88 -16.46 -13.57
CA LEU A 263 -22.83 -15.63 -12.84
C LEU A 263 -23.92 -16.47 -12.17
N ALA A 264 -24.54 -17.39 -12.91
CA ALA A 264 -25.59 -18.25 -12.36
C ALA A 264 -25.09 -19.09 -11.19
N ALA A 265 -23.84 -19.57 -11.24
CA ALA A 265 -23.24 -20.32 -10.14
C ALA A 265 -22.92 -19.42 -8.93
N LEU A 266 -22.16 -18.34 -9.14
CA LEU A 266 -21.62 -17.50 -8.06
C LEU A 266 -22.67 -16.58 -7.44
N GLU A 267 -23.45 -15.84 -8.24
CA GLU A 267 -24.48 -14.94 -7.70
C GLU A 267 -25.54 -15.71 -6.91
N THR A 268 -25.99 -16.85 -7.44
CA THR A 268 -26.97 -17.69 -6.74
C THR A 268 -26.40 -18.26 -5.45
N ALA A 269 -25.13 -18.67 -5.44
CA ALA A 269 -24.49 -19.18 -4.24
C ALA A 269 -24.40 -18.08 -3.16
N PHE A 270 -23.95 -16.88 -3.51
CA PHE A 270 -23.84 -15.77 -2.56
C PHE A 270 -25.22 -15.29 -2.07
N GLN A 271 -26.20 -15.11 -2.98
CA GLN A 271 -27.55 -14.71 -2.60
C GLN A 271 -28.23 -15.76 -1.70
N PHE A 272 -28.10 -17.05 -2.04
CA PHE A 272 -28.68 -18.12 -1.23
C PHE A 272 -28.09 -18.14 0.18
N ARG A 273 -26.78 -17.87 0.30
CA ARG A 273 -26.11 -17.80 1.59
C ARG A 273 -26.62 -16.65 2.44
N GLU A 274 -26.78 -15.46 1.85
CA GLU A 274 -27.33 -14.29 2.51
C GLU A 274 -28.77 -14.53 2.99
N ASP A 275 -29.62 -15.05 2.11
CA ASP A 275 -31.04 -15.30 2.40
C ASP A 275 -31.23 -16.43 3.44
N SER A 276 -30.37 -17.45 3.42
CA SER A 276 -30.54 -18.67 4.23
C SER A 276 -29.67 -18.70 5.49
N ALA A 277 -28.80 -17.71 5.70
CA ALA A 277 -27.91 -17.60 6.86
C ALA A 277 -28.65 -17.89 8.18
N ALA A 278 -29.74 -17.15 8.43
CA ALA A 278 -30.55 -17.28 9.64
C ALA A 278 -31.21 -18.66 9.82
N LEU A 279 -31.62 -19.31 8.72
CA LEU A 279 -32.24 -20.65 8.75
C LEU A 279 -31.25 -21.71 9.25
N TYR A 280 -29.99 -21.63 8.82
CA TYR A 280 -28.95 -22.59 9.21
C TYR A 280 -28.24 -22.22 10.51
N GLY A 281 -28.62 -21.11 11.15
CA GLY A 281 -27.95 -20.59 12.34
C GLY A 281 -26.48 -20.24 12.07
N VAL A 282 -26.20 -19.83 10.83
CA VAL A 282 -24.91 -19.31 10.37
C VAL A 282 -25.10 -17.81 10.29
N GLY A 283 -24.38 -17.01 11.09
CA GLY A 283 -24.51 -15.55 11.01
C GLY A 283 -25.33 -14.82 12.05
N GLU A 284 -25.85 -15.51 13.07
CA GLU A 284 -26.29 -14.84 14.31
C GLU A 284 -25.05 -14.24 15.00
N GLY A 285 -24.63 -13.07 14.53
CA GLY A 285 -23.34 -12.44 14.86
C GLY A 285 -22.70 -11.61 13.73
N PHE A 286 -23.29 -11.57 12.52
CA PHE A 286 -22.90 -10.61 11.46
C PHE A 286 -23.30 -9.17 11.86
N MET A 287 -22.65 -8.61 12.87
CA MET A 287 -22.48 -7.16 12.92
C MET A 287 -21.48 -6.78 11.81
N ASP A 288 -21.52 -5.55 11.31
CA ASP A 288 -20.58 -5.00 10.30
C ASP A 288 -19.09 -4.97 10.75
N ASP A 289 -18.70 -5.80 11.72
CA ASP A 289 -17.35 -5.95 12.23
C ASP A 289 -16.66 -7.14 11.53
N ASP A 290 -15.79 -6.83 10.57
CA ASP A 290 -14.98 -7.81 9.83
C ASP A 290 -14.17 -8.72 10.80
N ALA A 291 -13.82 -8.26 12.00
CA ALA A 291 -13.11 -9.08 12.99
C ALA A 291 -13.98 -10.21 13.57
N ALA A 292 -15.28 -9.96 13.76
CA ALA A 292 -16.23 -10.97 14.24
C ALA A 292 -16.51 -12.05 13.18
N ILE A 293 -16.42 -11.68 11.89
CA ILE A 293 -16.55 -12.60 10.74
C ILE A 293 -15.30 -13.48 10.63
N VAL A 294 -14.12 -12.86 10.71
CA VAL A 294 -12.83 -13.56 10.67
C VAL A 294 -12.71 -14.60 11.78
N ALA A 295 -13.18 -14.29 13.00
CA ALA A 295 -13.16 -15.24 14.11
C ALA A 295 -13.94 -16.54 13.82
N GLN A 296 -15.08 -16.45 13.11
CA GLN A 296 -15.91 -17.60 12.76
C GLN A 296 -15.27 -18.50 11.69
N TYR A 297 -14.38 -17.97 10.85
CA TYR A 297 -13.77 -18.71 9.74
C TYR A 297 -12.53 -19.53 10.16
N SER A 298 -12.00 -19.29 11.35
CA SER A 298 -10.81 -19.97 11.89
C SER A 298 -10.91 -21.49 11.95
N ALA A 299 -12.12 -22.03 12.14
CA ALA A 299 -12.37 -23.48 12.23
C ALA A 299 -12.97 -24.08 10.95
N LEU A 300 -13.10 -23.29 9.87
CA LEU A 300 -13.77 -23.71 8.64
C LEU A 300 -12.76 -24.12 7.56
N PRO A 301 -13.05 -25.19 6.79
CA PRO A 301 -12.28 -25.49 5.59
C PRO A 301 -12.52 -24.43 4.51
N GLU A 302 -11.71 -24.48 3.46
CA GLU A 302 -11.86 -23.58 2.30
C GLU A 302 -13.28 -23.65 1.71
N PHE A 303 -13.84 -22.47 1.44
CA PHE A 303 -15.14 -22.35 0.79
C PHE A 303 -15.09 -22.89 -0.64
N TRP A 304 -16.12 -23.64 -1.03
CA TRP A 304 -16.18 -24.23 -2.38
C TRP A 304 -16.32 -23.17 -3.49
N THR A 305 -16.82 -21.97 -3.15
CA THR A 305 -16.95 -20.80 -4.03
C THR A 305 -15.63 -20.08 -4.25
N SER A 306 -14.82 -19.89 -3.22
CA SER A 306 -13.59 -19.07 -3.26
C SER A 306 -12.29 -19.87 -3.18
N THR A 307 -12.19 -21.04 -3.82
CA THR A 307 -10.89 -21.72 -3.89
C THR A 307 -9.86 -20.87 -4.63
N GLN A 308 -8.56 -21.08 -4.37
CA GLN A 308 -7.50 -20.34 -5.08
C GLN A 308 -7.65 -20.41 -6.62
N ILE A 309 -8.04 -21.59 -7.12
CA ILE A 309 -8.25 -21.80 -8.55
C ILE A 309 -9.48 -21.00 -8.99
N ASN A 310 -10.62 -21.11 -8.29
CA ASN A 310 -11.83 -20.35 -8.63
C ASN A 310 -11.57 -18.85 -8.69
N TYR A 311 -10.78 -18.30 -7.76
CA TYR A 311 -10.39 -16.90 -7.75
C TYR A 311 -9.67 -16.53 -9.06
N SER A 312 -8.59 -17.25 -9.38
CA SER A 312 -7.77 -16.96 -10.56
C SER A 312 -8.53 -17.14 -11.88
N GLU A 313 -9.41 -18.13 -11.97
CA GLU A 313 -10.21 -18.41 -13.16
C GLU A 313 -11.32 -17.36 -13.34
N THR A 314 -11.93 -16.89 -12.26
CA THR A 314 -12.96 -15.85 -12.31
C THR A 314 -12.36 -14.49 -12.69
N GLU A 315 -11.19 -14.16 -12.14
CA GLU A 315 -10.45 -12.94 -12.51
C GLU A 315 -10.08 -12.93 -14.00
N GLN A 316 -9.55 -14.05 -14.50
CA GLN A 316 -9.17 -14.17 -15.91
C GLN A 316 -10.38 -14.17 -16.85
N LEU A 317 -11.52 -14.72 -16.43
CA LEU A 317 -12.76 -14.65 -17.20
C LEU A 317 -13.24 -13.19 -17.31
N LEU A 318 -13.22 -12.43 -16.22
CA LEU A 318 -13.54 -11.01 -16.21
C LEU A 318 -12.59 -10.20 -17.12
N ASP A 319 -11.29 -10.48 -17.06
CA ASP A 319 -10.32 -9.84 -17.96
C ASP A 319 -10.56 -10.20 -19.44
N LEU A 320 -10.97 -11.45 -19.73
CA LEU A 320 -11.33 -11.88 -21.07
C LEU A 320 -12.57 -11.13 -21.59
N GLU A 321 -13.61 -11.00 -20.76
CA GLU A 321 -14.83 -10.22 -21.07
C GLU A 321 -14.48 -8.77 -21.44
N LEU A 322 -13.71 -8.10 -20.57
CA LEU A 322 -13.26 -6.73 -20.80
C LEU A 322 -12.46 -6.60 -22.10
N ASN A 323 -11.54 -7.52 -22.36
CA ASN A 323 -10.71 -7.49 -23.55
C ASN A 323 -11.51 -7.72 -24.84
N ILE A 324 -12.49 -8.63 -24.84
CA ILE A 324 -13.34 -8.91 -26.00
C ILE A 324 -14.23 -7.71 -26.32
N CYS A 325 -14.88 -7.12 -25.30
CA CYS A 325 -15.71 -5.93 -25.50
C CYS A 325 -14.89 -4.71 -25.96
N ARG A 326 -13.65 -4.55 -25.47
CA ARG A 326 -12.75 -3.47 -25.90
C ARG A 326 -12.25 -3.63 -27.34
N ARG A 327 -12.04 -4.86 -27.82
CA ARG A 327 -11.59 -5.15 -29.20
C ARG A 327 -12.66 -4.92 -30.26
N ARG A 328 -13.87 -4.47 -29.88
CA ARG A 328 -14.95 -4.15 -30.81
C ARG A 328 -14.46 -3.13 -31.85
N PRO A 329 -14.47 -3.45 -33.15
CA PRO A 329 -14.00 -2.52 -34.18
C PRO A 329 -14.98 -1.34 -34.34
N ALA A 330 -14.46 -0.12 -34.15
CA ALA A 330 -15.18 1.15 -34.23
C ALA A 330 -15.80 1.47 -35.61
N THR A 331 -15.48 0.70 -36.66
CA THR A 331 -15.92 0.95 -38.05
C THR A 331 -17.23 0.28 -38.45
N THR A 332 -17.88 -0.47 -37.57
CA THR A 332 -19.07 -1.29 -37.93
C THR A 332 -20.40 -0.54 -38.00
N ALA A 333 -20.45 0.75 -37.63
CA ALA A 333 -21.66 1.57 -37.76
C ALA A 333 -21.89 2.14 -39.18
N ALA A 334 -20.90 2.10 -40.08
CA ALA A 334 -20.93 2.87 -41.35
C ALA A 334 -21.02 2.03 -42.64
N THR A 335 -20.91 0.70 -42.59
CA THR A 335 -21.05 -0.16 -43.78
C THR A 335 -22.14 -1.19 -43.57
N GLY A 336 -23.25 -1.02 -44.28
CA GLY A 336 -24.36 -1.96 -44.26
C GLY A 336 -24.02 -3.35 -44.81
N SER A 337 -24.90 -4.28 -44.45
CA SER A 337 -25.08 -5.63 -45.00
C SER A 337 -24.14 -6.74 -44.52
N ASP A 338 -24.28 -7.17 -43.25
CA ASP A 338 -24.15 -8.59 -42.91
C ASP A 338 -24.96 -8.94 -41.64
N SER A 339 -25.85 -9.94 -41.74
CA SER A 339 -26.70 -10.39 -40.64
C SER A 339 -25.92 -11.06 -39.49
N SER A 340 -24.71 -11.54 -39.77
CA SER A 340 -23.77 -12.12 -38.81
C SER A 340 -23.18 -11.06 -37.88
N THR A 341 -22.76 -9.91 -38.43
CA THR A 341 -22.17 -8.78 -37.70
C THR A 341 -23.17 -8.17 -36.70
N THR A 342 -24.46 -8.12 -37.08
CA THR A 342 -25.53 -7.63 -36.20
C THR A 342 -25.78 -8.58 -35.02
N ARG A 343 -25.67 -9.90 -35.20
CA ARG A 343 -25.82 -10.87 -34.09
C ARG A 343 -24.62 -10.86 -33.15
N THR A 344 -23.39 -10.81 -33.67
CA THR A 344 -22.19 -10.70 -32.84
C THR A 344 -22.21 -9.42 -32.00
N SER A 345 -22.68 -8.30 -32.55
CA SER A 345 -22.91 -7.06 -31.79
C SER A 345 -23.83 -7.29 -30.60
N LYS A 346 -24.98 -7.96 -30.80
CA LYS A 346 -25.94 -8.25 -29.72
C LYS A 346 -25.33 -9.11 -28.62
N VAL A 347 -24.53 -10.12 -28.97
CA VAL A 347 -23.83 -10.97 -27.98
C VAL A 347 -22.78 -10.16 -27.19
N LEU A 348 -22.08 -9.23 -27.84
CA LEU A 348 -21.16 -8.33 -27.14
C LEU A 348 -21.89 -7.33 -26.25
N ASP A 349 -23.08 -6.90 -26.64
CA ASP A 349 -23.94 -6.04 -25.82
C ASP A 349 -24.46 -6.81 -24.59
N THR A 350 -24.84 -8.09 -24.71
CA THR A 350 -25.21 -8.92 -23.55
C THR A 350 -24.03 -9.18 -22.61
N ILE A 351 -22.83 -9.47 -23.14
CA ILE A 351 -21.62 -9.56 -22.31
C ILE A 351 -21.38 -8.23 -21.58
N LYS A 352 -21.52 -7.10 -22.28
CA LYS A 352 -21.36 -5.77 -21.69
C LYS A 352 -22.33 -5.51 -20.52
N GLU A 353 -23.60 -5.92 -20.65
CA GLU A 353 -24.60 -5.81 -19.59
C GLU A 353 -24.28 -6.71 -18.37
N ASN A 354 -23.60 -7.83 -18.59
CA ASN A 354 -23.20 -8.77 -17.54
C ASN A 354 -21.92 -8.37 -16.78
N ILE A 355 -21.02 -7.56 -17.37
CA ILE A 355 -19.74 -7.19 -16.73
C ILE A 355 -19.91 -6.57 -15.33
N PRO A 356 -20.82 -5.60 -15.07
CA PRO A 356 -21.00 -5.06 -13.72
C PRO A 356 -21.42 -6.12 -12.69
N ARG A 357 -22.23 -7.09 -13.12
CA ARG A 357 -22.64 -8.25 -12.29
C ARG A 357 -21.44 -9.15 -12.00
N GLN A 358 -20.58 -9.39 -13.00
CA GLN A 358 -19.37 -10.18 -12.84
C GLN A 358 -18.38 -9.51 -11.87
N PHE A 359 -18.22 -8.19 -11.94
CA PHE A 359 -17.44 -7.43 -10.95
C PHE A 359 -17.96 -7.60 -9.53
N ARG A 360 -19.28 -7.54 -9.32
CA ARG A 360 -19.89 -7.76 -8.00
C ARG A 360 -19.66 -9.18 -7.49
N ALA A 361 -19.87 -10.18 -8.34
CA ALA A 361 -19.61 -11.58 -8.00
C ALA A 361 -18.14 -11.81 -7.65
N PHE A 362 -17.22 -11.24 -8.43
CA PHE A 362 -15.78 -11.32 -8.17
C PHE A 362 -15.39 -10.58 -6.88
N ALA A 363 -15.98 -9.42 -6.59
CA ALA A 363 -15.75 -8.68 -5.34
C ALA A 363 -16.18 -9.49 -4.11
N LEU A 364 -17.34 -10.15 -4.15
CA LEU A 364 -17.80 -11.03 -3.07
C LEU A 364 -16.89 -12.24 -2.89
N LEU A 365 -16.45 -12.85 -4.00
CA LEU A 365 -15.49 -13.96 -3.99
C LEU A 365 -14.14 -13.52 -3.40
N HIS A 366 -13.66 -12.33 -3.77
CA HIS A 366 -12.44 -11.74 -3.24
C HIS A 366 -12.55 -11.49 -1.74
N LYS A 367 -13.64 -10.85 -1.29
CA LYS A 367 -13.91 -10.60 0.14
C LYS A 367 -13.94 -11.91 0.93
N GLU A 368 -14.66 -12.93 0.44
CA GLU A 368 -14.71 -14.25 1.07
C GLU A 368 -13.31 -14.86 1.24
N ARG A 369 -12.51 -14.83 0.17
CA ARG A 369 -11.16 -15.42 0.16
C ARG A 369 -10.22 -14.70 1.13
N THR A 370 -10.17 -13.37 1.10
CA THR A 370 -9.26 -12.58 1.93
C THR A 370 -9.61 -12.72 3.40
N MET A 371 -10.92 -12.70 3.75
CA MET A 371 -11.39 -12.96 5.11
C MET A 371 -11.04 -14.38 5.57
N TRP A 372 -11.22 -15.40 4.73
CA TRP A 372 -10.86 -16.78 5.09
C TRP A 372 -9.35 -16.94 5.29
N CYS A 373 -8.52 -16.37 4.42
CA CYS A 373 -7.06 -16.41 4.55
C CYS A 373 -6.58 -15.69 5.82
N ALA A 374 -7.18 -14.55 6.17
CA ALA A 374 -6.87 -13.81 7.38
C ALA A 374 -7.25 -14.57 8.67
N ALA A 375 -8.30 -15.41 8.60
CA ALA A 375 -8.78 -16.21 9.72
C ALA A 375 -7.94 -17.47 10.02
N GLN A 376 -7.13 -17.93 9.07
CA GLN A 376 -6.33 -19.14 9.25
C GLN A 376 -5.13 -18.89 10.17
N ASN A 377 -4.75 -19.90 10.96
CA ASN A 377 -3.55 -19.84 11.82
C ASN A 377 -2.23 -20.08 11.05
N ASP A 378 -2.31 -20.52 9.80
CA ASP A 378 -1.15 -20.82 8.96
C ASP A 378 -0.56 -19.54 8.35
N SER A 379 0.73 -19.30 8.63
CA SER A 379 1.46 -18.14 8.11
C SER A 379 1.60 -18.16 6.58
N GLU A 380 1.62 -19.32 5.93
CA GLU A 380 1.68 -19.41 4.47
C GLU A 380 0.36 -18.97 3.83
N ILE A 381 -0.76 -19.37 4.41
CA ILE A 381 -2.10 -18.99 3.93
C ILE A 381 -2.36 -17.50 4.16
N GLN A 382 -1.98 -16.97 5.33
CA GLN A 382 -2.08 -15.53 5.62
C GLN A 382 -1.21 -14.69 4.67
N SER A 383 0.02 -15.14 4.37
CA SER A 383 0.89 -14.42 3.44
C SER A 383 0.36 -14.50 2.01
N SER A 384 -0.19 -15.65 1.59
CA SER A 384 -0.91 -15.80 0.33
C SER A 384 -2.12 -14.84 0.23
N GLY A 385 -2.91 -14.71 1.30
CA GLY A 385 -4.01 -13.74 1.37
C GLY A 385 -3.57 -12.29 1.20
N LYS A 386 -2.46 -11.88 1.85
CA LYS A 386 -1.89 -10.52 1.69
C LYS A 386 -1.35 -10.27 0.28
N MET A 387 -0.74 -11.28 -0.34
CA MET A 387 -0.28 -11.19 -1.73
C MET A 387 -1.46 -11.08 -2.70
N LEU A 388 -2.55 -11.80 -2.43
CA LEU A 388 -3.78 -11.73 -3.21
C LEU A 388 -4.42 -10.34 -3.13
N GLU A 389 -4.48 -9.75 -1.93
CA GLU A 389 -4.96 -8.38 -1.71
C GLU A 389 -4.14 -7.37 -2.53
N LYS A 390 -2.82 -7.47 -2.45
CA LYS A 390 -1.91 -6.61 -3.21
C LYS A 390 -2.14 -6.74 -4.71
N SER A 391 -2.20 -7.96 -5.23
CA SER A 391 -2.46 -8.21 -6.65
C SER A 391 -3.82 -7.69 -7.09
N HIS A 392 -4.86 -7.80 -6.24
CA HIS A 392 -6.19 -7.29 -6.53
C HIS A 392 -6.19 -5.78 -6.68
N VAL A 393 -5.55 -5.05 -5.74
CA VAL A 393 -5.42 -3.59 -5.80
C VAL A 393 -4.66 -3.15 -7.06
N GLU A 394 -3.56 -3.84 -7.41
CA GLU A 394 -2.78 -3.54 -8.62
C GLU A 394 -3.58 -3.77 -9.92
N ASN A 395 -4.38 -4.84 -9.98
CA ASN A 395 -5.18 -5.20 -11.17
C ASN A 395 -6.48 -4.41 -11.30
N ARG A 396 -7.03 -3.90 -10.19
CA ARG A 396 -8.33 -3.20 -10.17
C ARG A 396 -8.32 -1.92 -11.00
N LYS A 397 -7.30 -1.08 -10.85
CA LYS A 397 -7.17 0.19 -11.61
C LYS A 397 -7.24 -0.02 -13.13
N PRO A 398 -6.41 -0.90 -13.75
CA PRO A 398 -6.52 -1.15 -15.20
C PRO A 398 -7.85 -1.81 -15.60
N GLN A 399 -8.45 -2.65 -14.77
CA GLN A 399 -9.78 -3.24 -15.04
C GLN A 399 -10.89 -2.18 -15.09
N LEU A 400 -10.89 -1.22 -14.16
CA LEU A 400 -11.83 -0.09 -14.14
C LEU A 400 -11.65 0.82 -15.36
N PHE A 401 -10.41 1.08 -15.79
CA PHE A 401 -10.15 1.85 -17.01
C PHE A 401 -10.58 1.10 -18.28
N LYS A 402 -10.41 -0.22 -18.34
CA LYS A 402 -10.97 -1.02 -19.44
C LYS A 402 -12.50 -0.90 -19.47
N LEU A 403 -13.17 -0.93 -18.32
CA LEU A 403 -14.62 -0.79 -18.20
C LEU A 403 -15.09 0.58 -18.70
N ALA A 404 -14.42 1.66 -18.29
CA ALA A 404 -14.67 3.01 -18.79
C ALA A 404 -14.51 3.09 -20.32
N ALA A 405 -13.43 2.51 -20.86
CA ALA A 405 -13.17 2.48 -22.31
C ALA A 405 -14.21 1.69 -23.13
N ILE A 406 -14.94 0.74 -22.53
CA ILE A 406 -16.06 0.01 -23.16
C ILE A 406 -17.35 0.86 -23.20
N GLY A 407 -17.33 2.05 -22.57
CA GLY A 407 -18.46 2.97 -22.48
C GLY A 407 -19.38 2.67 -21.29
N LEU A 408 -18.84 2.12 -20.20
CA LEU A 408 -19.52 1.95 -18.90
C LEU A 408 -18.83 2.81 -17.83
N LEU A 409 -18.66 4.11 -18.12
CA LEU A 409 -17.93 5.03 -17.24
C LEU A 409 -18.61 5.21 -15.88
N GLU A 410 -19.94 5.39 -15.87
CA GLU A 410 -20.70 5.54 -14.61
C GLU A 410 -20.60 4.28 -13.74
N ASP A 411 -20.69 3.08 -14.33
CA ASP A 411 -20.51 1.84 -13.58
C ASP A 411 -19.09 1.72 -13.02
N ALA A 412 -18.06 2.11 -13.80
CA ALA A 412 -16.68 2.16 -13.31
C ALA A 412 -16.51 3.12 -12.13
N ILE A 413 -17.17 4.28 -12.15
CA ILE A 413 -17.18 5.24 -11.02
C ILE A 413 -17.85 4.61 -9.80
N THR A 414 -19.04 4.02 -9.94
CA THR A 414 -19.73 3.39 -8.79
C THR A 414 -18.95 2.22 -8.20
N LEU A 415 -18.25 1.44 -9.04
CA LEU A 415 -17.36 0.38 -8.58
C LEU A 415 -16.16 0.96 -7.84
N ALA A 416 -15.49 1.98 -8.39
CA ALA A 416 -14.39 2.67 -7.73
C ALA A 416 -14.80 3.26 -6.36
N GLU A 417 -16.00 3.85 -6.26
CA GLU A 417 -16.57 4.32 -4.99
C GLU A 417 -16.76 3.18 -3.98
N SER A 418 -17.30 2.04 -4.42
CA SER A 418 -17.55 0.88 -3.56
C SER A 418 -16.24 0.28 -3.02
N PHE A 419 -15.20 0.27 -3.85
CA PHE A 419 -13.86 -0.23 -3.50
C PHE A 419 -13.01 0.79 -2.75
N ARG A 420 -13.45 2.06 -2.67
CA ARG A 420 -12.69 3.20 -2.11
C ARG A 420 -11.32 3.40 -2.77
N ASP A 421 -11.24 3.18 -4.08
CA ASP A 421 -10.03 3.41 -4.88
C ASP A 421 -9.95 4.86 -5.35
N MET A 422 -9.34 5.73 -4.55
CA MET A 422 -9.30 7.17 -4.82
C MET A 422 -8.48 7.50 -6.07
N ASP A 423 -7.35 6.82 -6.28
CA ASP A 423 -6.47 7.06 -7.43
C ASP A 423 -7.15 6.71 -8.76
N ALA A 424 -7.93 5.62 -8.80
CA ALA A 424 -8.73 5.27 -9.97
C ALA A 424 -9.92 6.24 -10.13
N LEU A 425 -10.60 6.58 -9.03
CA LEU A 425 -11.78 7.45 -9.03
C LEU A 425 -11.46 8.86 -9.55
N VAL A 426 -10.31 9.44 -9.17
CA VAL A 426 -9.88 10.77 -9.67
C VAL A 426 -9.72 10.75 -11.19
N GLU A 427 -9.03 9.74 -11.74
CA GLU A 427 -8.82 9.63 -13.20
C GLU A 427 -10.15 9.42 -13.94
N LEU A 428 -11.04 8.57 -13.42
CA LEU A 428 -12.37 8.36 -14.00
C LEU A 428 -13.23 9.63 -13.96
N MET A 429 -13.10 10.45 -12.91
CA MET A 429 -13.78 11.73 -12.80
C MET A 429 -13.23 12.79 -13.78
N VAL A 430 -11.95 12.70 -14.16
CA VAL A 430 -11.37 13.51 -15.24
C VAL A 430 -11.93 13.07 -16.60
N ASP A 431 -12.00 11.76 -16.86
CA ASP A 431 -12.61 11.22 -18.09
C ASP A 431 -14.08 11.64 -18.21
N LEU A 432 -14.83 11.61 -17.10
CA LEU A 432 -16.22 12.09 -17.06
C LEU A 432 -16.30 13.59 -17.38
N HIS A 433 -15.37 14.39 -16.84
CA HIS A 433 -15.32 15.81 -17.12
C HIS A 433 -15.07 16.09 -18.61
N GLU A 434 -14.18 15.33 -19.24
CA GLU A 434 -13.89 15.48 -20.66
C GLU A 434 -15.07 15.03 -21.53
N GLN A 435 -15.72 13.91 -21.19
CA GLN A 435 -16.94 13.46 -21.87
C GLN A 435 -18.06 14.50 -21.80
N ILE A 436 -18.23 15.17 -20.64
CA ILE A 436 -19.18 16.28 -20.49
C ILE A 436 -18.82 17.46 -21.39
N LYS A 437 -17.53 17.79 -21.56
CA LYS A 437 -17.10 18.85 -22.47
C LYS A 437 -17.35 18.50 -23.94
N GLU A 438 -17.05 17.27 -24.35
CA GLU A 438 -17.22 16.80 -25.73
C GLU A 438 -18.71 16.79 -26.16
N GLN A 439 -19.62 16.52 -25.24
CA GLN A 439 -21.06 16.53 -25.49
C GLN A 439 -21.66 17.94 -25.62
N ARG A 440 -20.85 19.00 -25.43
CA ARG A 440 -21.33 20.39 -25.57
C ARG A 440 -21.53 20.75 -27.04
N PRO A 441 -22.69 21.29 -27.42
CA PRO A 441 -22.86 21.85 -28.76
C PRO A 441 -21.98 23.10 -28.95
N PRO A 442 -21.45 23.36 -30.16
CA PRO A 442 -20.64 24.55 -30.43
C PRO A 442 -21.49 25.82 -30.18
N ARG A 443 -20.99 26.71 -29.31
CA ARG A 443 -21.66 27.97 -28.95
C ARG A 443 -21.78 28.88 -30.18
N ARG A 444 -22.93 29.52 -30.36
CA ARG A 444 -23.10 30.67 -31.27
C ARG A 444 -22.64 31.93 -30.54
N SER A 445 -21.93 32.82 -31.24
CA SER A 445 -21.21 34.00 -30.69
C SER A 445 -22.06 35.10 -30.03
N GLU A 446 -23.36 34.88 -29.76
CA GLU A 446 -24.27 35.92 -29.25
C GLU A 446 -24.79 35.65 -27.82
N ASP A 447 -24.38 34.56 -27.17
CA ASP A 447 -24.88 34.17 -25.84
C ASP A 447 -23.75 34.21 -24.79
N ASP A 448 -23.43 35.43 -24.33
CA ASP A 448 -22.33 35.76 -23.40
C ASP A 448 -22.69 35.54 -21.91
N SER A 449 -23.70 34.72 -21.60
CA SER A 449 -24.01 34.37 -20.22
C SER A 449 -23.24 33.10 -19.79
N PRO A 450 -22.51 33.12 -18.66
CA PRO A 450 -21.82 31.94 -18.13
C PRO A 450 -22.84 31.04 -17.42
N VAL A 451 -23.86 30.55 -18.13
CA VAL A 451 -24.71 29.50 -17.60
C VAL A 451 -23.84 28.26 -17.52
N LEU A 452 -23.40 27.91 -16.30
CA LEU A 452 -22.74 26.65 -16.02
C LEU A 452 -23.65 25.55 -16.55
N ASP A 453 -23.13 24.76 -17.48
CA ASP A 453 -23.83 23.61 -18.04
C ASP A 453 -24.23 22.65 -16.90
N GLU A 454 -25.45 22.11 -16.97
CA GLU A 454 -26.04 21.33 -15.88
C GLU A 454 -25.18 20.08 -15.58
N GLY A 455 -24.56 19.48 -16.61
CA GLY A 455 -23.59 18.39 -16.45
C GLY A 455 -22.35 18.80 -15.64
N THR A 456 -21.85 20.02 -15.82
CA THR A 456 -20.71 20.53 -15.05
C THR A 456 -21.07 20.79 -13.59
N LYS A 457 -22.32 21.20 -13.31
CA LYS A 457 -22.81 21.33 -11.93
C LYS A 457 -22.98 19.98 -11.24
N VAL A 458 -23.44 18.95 -11.95
CA VAL A 458 -23.54 17.58 -11.42
C VAL A 458 -22.14 17.05 -11.07
N TRP A 459 -21.18 17.24 -11.98
CA TRP A 459 -19.79 16.85 -11.75
C TRP A 459 -19.17 17.55 -10.53
N LYS A 460 -19.33 18.87 -10.39
CA LYS A 460 -18.84 19.62 -9.22
C LYS A 460 -19.46 19.10 -7.91
N ARG A 461 -20.77 18.89 -7.88
CA ARG A 461 -21.46 18.34 -6.70
C ARG A 461 -20.94 16.96 -6.28
N ARG A 462 -20.53 16.11 -7.23
CA ARG A 462 -19.91 14.82 -6.92
C ARG A 462 -18.55 15.01 -6.24
N ILE A 463 -17.72 15.93 -6.75
CA ILE A 463 -16.43 16.26 -6.11
C ILE A 463 -16.64 16.78 -4.69
N ASP A 464 -17.59 17.69 -4.49
CA ASP A 464 -17.93 18.20 -3.16
C ASP A 464 -18.32 17.06 -2.20
N ASN A 465 -19.17 16.14 -2.65
CA ASN A 465 -19.56 14.96 -1.88
C ASN A 465 -18.36 14.05 -1.55
N TYR A 466 -17.40 13.90 -2.46
CA TYR A 466 -16.21 13.08 -2.20
C TYR A 466 -15.28 13.71 -1.17
N PHE A 467 -15.12 15.04 -1.17
CA PHE A 467 -14.42 15.73 -0.10
C PHE A 467 -15.12 15.55 1.26
N GLU A 468 -16.45 15.52 1.30
CA GLU A 468 -17.21 15.27 2.54
C GLU A 468 -17.17 13.80 3.01
N ARG A 469 -17.32 12.85 2.07
CA ARG A 469 -17.47 11.41 2.37
C ARG A 469 -16.14 10.70 2.59
N PHE A 470 -15.11 11.04 1.82
CA PHE A 470 -13.82 10.35 1.81
C PHE A 470 -12.68 11.19 2.41
N GLY A 471 -12.84 12.51 2.50
CA GLY A 471 -11.92 13.40 3.20
C GLY A 471 -10.49 13.36 2.65
N ASP A 472 -9.53 13.12 3.54
CA ASP A 472 -8.09 13.20 3.24
C ASP A 472 -7.67 12.23 2.13
N ALA A 473 -8.20 11.00 2.10
CA ALA A 473 -7.82 10.01 1.09
C ALA A 473 -8.19 10.45 -0.33
N TRP A 474 -9.32 11.14 -0.48
CA TRP A 474 -9.71 11.75 -1.76
C TRP A 474 -8.85 12.96 -2.09
N ALA A 475 -8.62 13.85 -1.11
CA ALA A 475 -7.80 15.05 -1.29
C ALA A 475 -6.37 14.71 -1.74
N ASP A 476 -5.75 13.72 -1.10
CA ASP A 476 -4.39 13.27 -1.41
C ASP A 476 -4.29 12.80 -2.87
N ALA A 477 -5.19 11.91 -3.31
CA ALA A 477 -5.22 11.43 -4.69
C ALA A 477 -5.51 12.55 -5.69
N PHE A 478 -6.50 13.40 -5.39
CA PHE A 478 -6.95 14.49 -6.25
C PHE A 478 -5.84 15.52 -6.49
N PHE A 479 -5.19 16.00 -5.43
CA PHE A 479 -4.12 16.99 -5.55
C PHE A 479 -2.82 16.40 -6.10
N THR A 480 -2.48 15.16 -5.73
CA THR A 480 -1.33 14.45 -6.33
C THR A 480 -1.48 14.36 -7.84
N ARG A 481 -2.69 14.07 -8.34
CA ARG A 481 -2.95 14.05 -9.78
C ARG A 481 -2.67 15.40 -10.43
N HIS A 482 -3.19 16.50 -9.90
CA HIS A 482 -2.94 17.84 -10.46
C HIS A 482 -1.45 18.21 -10.50
N ILE A 483 -0.66 17.81 -9.49
CA ILE A 483 0.79 18.02 -9.47
C ILE A 483 1.48 17.17 -10.55
N THR A 484 1.13 15.88 -10.66
CA THR A 484 1.76 14.97 -11.66
C THR A 484 1.44 15.34 -13.11
N VAL A 485 0.26 15.93 -13.37
CA VAL A 485 -0.13 16.45 -14.69
C VAL A 485 0.65 17.73 -15.05
N GLY A 486 1.35 18.34 -14.08
CA GLY A 486 2.10 19.57 -14.28
C GLY A 486 1.24 20.84 -14.18
N GLN A 487 0.12 20.78 -13.44
CA GLN A 487 -0.77 21.92 -13.19
C GLN A 487 -0.88 22.26 -11.69
N PRO A 488 0.24 22.43 -10.95
CA PRO A 488 0.20 22.76 -9.53
C PRO A 488 -0.44 24.11 -9.24
N GLU A 489 -0.49 25.04 -10.21
CA GLU A 489 -1.12 26.35 -10.07
C GLU A 489 -2.62 26.25 -9.76
N THR A 490 -3.27 25.18 -10.23
CA THR A 490 -4.70 24.94 -10.01
C THR A 490 -5.03 24.83 -8.52
N LEU A 491 -4.11 24.30 -7.70
CA LEU A 491 -4.29 24.16 -6.26
C LEU A 491 -4.50 25.53 -5.59
N PHE A 492 -3.81 26.57 -6.04
CA PHE A 492 -3.93 27.92 -5.48
C PHE A 492 -5.15 28.70 -5.99
N ILE A 493 -5.73 28.27 -7.12
CA ILE A 493 -6.95 28.86 -7.69
C ILE A 493 -8.20 28.32 -6.97
N MET A 494 -8.13 27.07 -6.48
CA MET A 494 -9.23 26.35 -5.81
C MET A 494 -9.48 26.82 -4.37
N GLN A 495 -9.88 28.09 -4.17
CA GLN A 495 -10.15 28.65 -2.85
C GLN A 495 -11.27 27.91 -2.07
N GLU A 496 -12.18 27.25 -2.77
CA GLU A 496 -13.28 26.46 -2.19
C GLU A 496 -12.76 25.29 -1.33
N TYR A 497 -11.59 24.74 -1.67
CA TYR A 497 -10.98 23.59 -0.98
C TYR A 497 -9.70 23.97 -0.22
N GLN A 498 -9.52 25.26 0.11
CA GLN A 498 -8.29 25.80 0.70
C GLN A 498 -7.82 25.01 1.95
N GLY A 499 -8.74 24.64 2.85
CA GLY A 499 -8.38 23.87 4.04
C GLY A 499 -7.84 22.46 3.72
N ALA A 500 -8.37 21.80 2.69
CA ALA A 500 -7.89 20.50 2.25
C ALA A 500 -6.52 20.61 1.55
N VAL A 501 -6.33 21.65 0.73
CA VAL A 501 -5.03 21.95 0.09
C VAL A 501 -3.95 22.18 1.14
N THR A 502 -4.23 23.03 2.14
CA THR A 502 -3.31 23.31 3.25
C THR A 502 -2.92 22.04 4.00
N LYS A 503 -3.89 21.17 4.31
CA LYS A 503 -3.64 19.92 5.02
C LYS A 503 -2.79 18.95 4.19
N PHE A 504 -3.10 18.79 2.91
CA PHE A 504 -2.35 17.94 1.97
C PHE A 504 -0.90 18.39 1.78
N LEU A 505 -0.67 19.69 1.56
CA LEU A 505 0.68 20.22 1.36
C LEU A 505 1.54 20.11 2.62
N ARG A 506 0.93 20.28 3.81
CA ARG A 506 1.63 20.14 5.10
C ARG A 506 1.90 18.68 5.48
N SER A 507 1.08 17.72 5.03
CA SER A 507 1.28 16.30 5.32
C SER A 507 2.38 15.66 4.48
N HIS A 508 2.74 16.25 3.33
CA HIS A 508 3.72 15.71 2.39
C HIS A 508 4.99 16.56 2.31
N PRO A 509 6.10 16.16 2.98
CA PRO A 509 7.38 16.88 2.93
C PRO A 509 7.95 17.12 1.53
N ALA A 510 7.60 16.29 0.55
CA ALA A 510 8.04 16.44 -0.84
C ALA A 510 7.47 17.70 -1.52
N TYR A 511 6.31 18.19 -1.06
CA TYR A 511 5.65 19.38 -1.62
C TYR A 511 5.92 20.65 -0.81
N SER A 512 6.99 20.67 0.00
CA SER A 512 7.33 21.80 0.87
C SER A 512 7.48 23.11 0.09
N LYS A 513 7.99 23.07 -1.16
CA LYS A 513 8.09 24.25 -2.06
C LYS A 513 6.73 24.85 -2.43
N LEU A 514 5.69 24.03 -2.51
CA LEU A 514 4.31 24.49 -2.72
C LEU A 514 3.64 24.88 -1.39
N SER A 515 3.97 24.17 -0.31
CA SER A 515 3.42 24.40 1.02
C SER A 515 3.69 25.80 1.56
N TRP A 516 4.92 26.31 1.44
CA TRP A 516 5.21 27.66 1.97
C TRP A 516 4.51 28.76 1.17
N ILE A 517 4.33 28.56 -0.15
CA ILE A 517 3.57 29.49 -1.01
C ILE A 517 2.10 29.51 -0.56
N ASN A 518 1.52 28.33 -0.33
CA ASN A 518 0.14 28.19 0.16
C ASN A 518 -0.04 28.86 1.52
N ASP A 519 0.90 28.62 2.45
CA ASP A 519 0.86 29.20 3.79
C ASP A 519 0.87 30.73 3.76
N ILE A 520 1.60 31.35 2.82
CA ILE A 520 1.65 32.81 2.68
C ILE A 520 0.42 33.36 1.95
N VAL A 521 0.09 32.82 0.77
CA VAL A 521 -0.94 33.39 -0.12
C VAL A 521 -2.35 33.01 0.34
N GLY A 522 -2.56 31.75 0.71
CA GLY A 522 -3.85 31.21 1.11
C GLY A 522 -4.19 31.48 2.58
N GLU A 523 -3.36 30.98 3.49
CA GLU A 523 -3.65 31.01 4.95
C GLU A 523 -3.17 32.28 5.66
N ARG A 524 -2.24 33.03 5.04
CA ARG A 524 -1.49 34.13 5.67
C ARG A 524 -0.81 33.71 6.98
N ASP A 525 -0.36 32.46 7.05
CA ASP A 525 0.34 31.85 8.18
C ASP A 525 1.86 31.95 7.97
N TYR A 526 2.39 33.14 8.27
CA TYR A 526 3.82 33.42 8.13
C TYR A 526 4.71 32.56 9.04
N LYS A 527 4.15 32.07 10.16
CA LYS A 527 4.88 31.25 11.12
C LYS A 527 5.18 29.87 10.55
N THR A 528 4.17 29.18 9.99
CA THR A 528 4.40 27.87 9.37
C THR A 528 5.23 27.99 8.11
N ALA A 529 5.01 29.04 7.30
CA ALA A 529 5.83 29.32 6.12
C ALA A 529 7.32 29.48 6.51
N CYS A 530 7.62 30.23 7.57
CA CYS A 530 8.97 30.39 8.11
C CYS A 530 9.60 29.03 8.49
N THR A 531 8.86 28.19 9.23
CA THR A 531 9.37 26.86 9.62
C THR A 531 9.58 25.92 8.43
N THR A 532 8.71 25.98 7.43
CA THR A 532 8.81 25.17 6.21
C THR A 532 10.00 25.59 5.35
N LEU A 533 10.20 26.91 5.17
CA LEU A 533 11.36 27.46 4.45
C LEU A 533 12.68 27.17 5.16
N GLN A 534 12.70 27.23 6.50
CA GLN A 534 13.89 26.87 7.27
C GLN A 534 14.25 25.38 7.08
N ARG A 535 13.24 24.50 7.12
CA ARG A 535 13.44 23.06 6.89
C ARG A 535 13.91 22.76 5.47
N LEU A 536 13.30 23.40 4.46
CA LEU A 536 13.72 23.30 3.06
C LEU A 536 15.21 23.63 2.89
N ALA A 537 15.61 24.81 3.40
CA ALA A 537 16.98 25.29 3.31
C ALA A 537 18.02 24.38 4.00
N ILE A 538 17.63 23.65 5.04
CA ILE A 538 18.53 22.75 5.79
C ILE A 538 18.57 21.36 5.16
N GLU A 539 17.42 20.77 4.81
CA GLU A 539 17.31 19.33 4.53
C GLU A 539 17.18 18.98 3.04
N GLN A 540 16.61 19.86 2.21
CA GLN A 540 16.15 19.49 0.86
C GLN A 540 16.87 20.22 -0.28
N GLU A 541 17.45 21.40 -0.03
CA GLU A 541 18.04 22.20 -1.11
C GLU A 541 19.35 21.62 -1.66
N THR A 542 19.42 21.59 -2.99
CA THR A 542 20.57 21.09 -3.75
C THR A 542 21.47 22.20 -4.27
N ASP A 543 21.01 23.45 -4.26
CA ASP A 543 21.71 24.61 -4.81
C ASP A 543 21.88 25.70 -3.75
N ILE A 544 23.09 26.25 -3.66
CA ILE A 544 23.43 27.28 -2.67
C ILE A 544 22.63 28.56 -2.87
N TRP A 545 22.37 28.96 -4.12
CA TRP A 545 21.61 30.17 -4.39
C TRP A 545 20.17 30.00 -3.89
N SER A 546 19.55 28.86 -4.19
CA SER A 546 18.21 28.51 -3.72
C SER A 546 18.13 28.50 -2.19
N LYS A 547 19.11 27.87 -1.51
CA LYS A 547 19.22 27.89 -0.04
C LYS A 547 19.28 29.31 0.54
N ARG A 548 20.07 30.22 -0.05
CA ARG A 548 20.16 31.62 0.39
C ARG A 548 18.84 32.37 0.21
N VAL A 549 18.15 32.17 -0.92
CA VAL A 549 16.85 32.77 -1.17
C VAL A 549 15.83 32.29 -0.14
N GLU A 550 15.78 30.99 0.14
CA GLU A 550 14.85 30.41 1.11
C GLU A 550 15.12 30.87 2.54
N ILE A 551 16.39 30.98 2.96
CA ILE A 551 16.75 31.56 4.27
C ILE A 551 16.30 33.03 4.34
N SER A 552 16.52 33.80 3.28
CA SER A 552 16.10 35.21 3.21
C SER A 552 14.58 35.35 3.30
N LEU A 553 13.84 34.50 2.58
CA LEU A 553 12.38 34.44 2.64
C LEU A 553 11.89 33.98 4.01
N ALA A 554 12.56 33.01 4.65
CA ALA A 554 12.22 32.55 6.00
C ALA A 554 12.39 33.68 7.03
N LYS A 555 13.48 34.46 6.92
CA LYS A 555 13.72 35.66 7.73
C LYS A 555 12.65 36.71 7.50
N LEU A 556 12.27 36.99 6.25
CA LEU A 556 11.19 37.92 5.93
C LEU A 556 9.84 37.43 6.47
N ALA A 557 9.52 36.15 6.35
CA ALA A 557 8.32 35.55 6.90
C ALA A 557 8.29 35.67 8.44
N LYS A 558 9.44 35.47 9.10
CA LYS A 558 9.56 35.67 10.55
C LYS A 558 9.29 37.12 10.97
N LEU A 559 9.81 38.09 10.20
CA LEU A 559 9.55 39.51 10.44
C LEU A 559 8.08 39.86 10.21
N ALA A 560 7.47 39.33 9.15
CA ALA A 560 6.04 39.48 8.87
C ALA A 560 5.14 38.86 9.96
N GLU A 561 5.56 37.75 10.57
CA GLU A 561 4.89 37.18 11.75
C GLU A 561 4.85 38.19 12.91
N PHE A 562 5.97 38.86 13.20
CA PHE A 562 6.03 39.86 14.28
C PHE A 562 5.18 41.09 13.99
N GLU A 563 5.17 41.55 12.73
CA GLU A 563 4.31 42.65 12.30
C GLU A 563 2.83 42.29 12.48
N LYS A 564 2.41 41.09 12.03
CA LYS A 564 1.03 40.60 12.18
C LYS A 564 0.62 40.45 13.65
N ALA A 565 1.53 40.02 14.51
CA ALA A 565 1.27 39.84 15.94
C ALA A 565 1.22 41.16 16.73
N GLY A 566 1.67 42.29 16.16
CA GLY A 566 1.71 43.59 16.83
C GLY A 566 2.60 43.64 18.08
N SER A 567 3.43 42.61 18.29
CA SER A 567 4.28 42.44 19.48
C SER A 567 5.65 41.99 19.02
N ALA A 568 6.60 42.93 18.92
CA ALA A 568 7.99 42.60 18.70
C ALA A 568 8.54 41.83 19.92
N PRO A 569 9.39 40.81 19.71
CA PRO A 569 10.09 40.14 20.81
C PRO A 569 11.01 41.13 21.53
N ALA A 570 11.36 40.83 22.80
CA ALA A 570 12.24 41.67 23.62
C ALA A 570 13.62 41.95 22.95
N SER A 571 14.07 41.05 22.08
CA SER A 571 15.24 41.22 21.22
C SER A 571 14.92 40.68 19.82
N LEU A 572 14.69 41.59 18.87
CA LEU A 572 14.55 41.26 17.44
C LEU A 572 15.81 40.58 16.90
N HIS A 573 16.98 40.98 17.41
CA HIS A 573 18.25 40.44 17.00
C HIS A 573 18.36 38.94 17.33
N ASP A 574 17.98 38.53 18.54
CA ASP A 574 18.05 37.12 18.94
C ASP A 574 17.07 36.24 18.16
N ALA A 575 15.92 36.79 17.78
CA ALA A 575 14.93 36.06 16.98
C ALA A 575 15.35 35.84 15.53
N VAL A 576 16.19 36.72 14.98
CA VAL A 576 16.64 36.68 13.58
C VAL A 576 18.02 36.04 13.42
N ARG A 577 18.83 36.05 14.50
CA ARG A 577 20.18 35.51 14.56
C ARG A 577 20.37 34.13 13.92
N PRO A 578 19.47 33.14 14.07
CA PRO A 578 19.65 31.83 13.41
C PRO A 578 19.67 31.93 11.88
N PHE A 579 18.89 32.83 11.29
CA PHE A 579 18.88 33.04 9.85
C PHE A 579 20.14 33.76 9.38
N ASP A 580 20.61 34.74 10.17
CA ASP A 580 21.86 35.45 9.89
C ASP A 580 23.05 34.49 9.92
N GLN A 581 23.10 33.59 10.91
CA GLN A 581 24.13 32.56 11.03
C GLN A 581 24.16 31.60 9.82
N LEU A 582 22.99 31.15 9.36
CA LEU A 582 22.89 30.31 8.16
C LEU A 582 23.31 31.08 6.90
N MET A 583 22.93 32.35 6.78
CA MET A 583 23.31 33.21 5.66
C MET A 583 24.82 33.44 5.62
N GLU A 584 25.46 33.73 6.75
CA GLU A 584 26.91 33.91 6.84
C GLU A 584 27.66 32.64 6.42
N THR A 585 27.17 31.46 6.82
CA THR A 585 27.78 30.19 6.40
C THR A 585 27.71 30.02 4.87
N CYS A 586 26.59 30.37 4.24
CA CYS A 586 26.47 30.38 2.78
C CYS A 586 27.37 31.43 2.12
N ASN A 587 27.52 32.62 2.70
CA ASN A 587 28.39 33.66 2.17
C ASN A 587 29.86 33.22 2.20
N ILE A 588 30.31 32.55 3.28
CA ILE A 588 31.67 31.98 3.35
C ILE A 588 31.88 30.92 2.26
N GLN A 589 30.89 30.07 1.99
CA GLN A 589 30.99 29.10 0.89
C GLN A 589 31.13 29.78 -0.49
N GLU A 590 30.38 30.86 -0.75
CA GLU A 590 30.51 31.64 -1.99
C GLU A 590 31.88 32.32 -2.10
N LEU A 591 32.39 32.90 -1.02
CA LEU A 591 33.76 33.44 -0.99
C LEU A 591 34.78 32.36 -1.36
N ILE A 592 34.64 31.13 -0.84
CA ILE A 592 35.53 30.01 -1.18
C ILE A 592 35.42 29.65 -2.65
N TYR A 593 34.19 29.64 -3.18
CA TYR A 593 33.97 29.40 -4.60
C TYR A 593 34.66 30.47 -5.47
N GLU A 594 34.50 31.76 -5.13
CA GLU A 594 35.15 32.88 -5.82
C GLU A 594 36.67 32.79 -5.76
N HIS A 595 37.24 32.35 -4.63
CA HIS A 595 38.68 32.12 -4.51
C HIS A 595 39.19 30.97 -5.39
N VAL A 596 38.40 29.90 -5.54
CA VAL A 596 38.75 28.74 -6.38
C VAL A 596 38.49 29.03 -7.86
N LEU A 597 37.54 29.90 -8.20
CA LEU A 597 37.06 30.18 -9.55
C LEU A 597 38.16 30.44 -10.60
N PRO A 598 39.24 31.21 -10.34
CA PRO A 598 40.32 31.43 -11.31
C PRO A 598 40.99 30.13 -11.77
N THR A 599 41.05 29.11 -10.92
CA THR A 599 41.65 27.80 -11.25
C THR A 599 40.75 26.96 -12.16
N LEU A 600 39.46 27.28 -12.22
CA LEU A 600 38.46 26.53 -12.97
C LEU A 600 38.31 27.03 -14.42
N HIS A 601 38.97 28.14 -14.79
CA HIS A 601 38.77 28.83 -16.09
C HIS A 601 39.06 27.94 -17.33
N GLY A 602 39.78 26.83 -17.17
CA GLY A 602 40.07 25.85 -18.23
C GLY A 602 39.24 24.56 -18.19
N ALA A 603 38.28 24.43 -17.28
CA ALA A 603 37.47 23.23 -17.14
C ALA A 603 36.40 23.13 -18.22
N ILE A 604 36.28 21.95 -18.85
CA ILE A 604 35.27 21.66 -19.88
C ILE A 604 33.99 21.10 -19.25
N ASP A 605 34.12 20.41 -18.12
CA ASP A 605 33.04 19.81 -17.34
C ASP A 605 33.36 19.84 -15.83
N ASP A 606 32.39 19.46 -15.00
CA ASP A 606 32.55 19.44 -13.53
C ASP A 606 33.66 18.48 -13.06
N GLY A 607 33.89 17.40 -13.82
CA GLY A 607 34.97 16.45 -13.57
C GLY A 607 36.36 17.07 -13.76
N ALA A 608 36.56 17.78 -14.87
CA ALA A 608 37.79 18.53 -15.12
C ALA A 608 37.98 19.67 -14.11
N ALA A 609 36.90 20.37 -13.74
CA ALA A 609 36.93 21.42 -12.72
C ALA A 609 37.39 20.86 -11.36
N LEU A 610 36.87 19.70 -10.95
CA LEU A 610 37.31 19.02 -9.73
C LEU A 610 38.79 18.60 -9.81
N GLN A 611 39.23 18.10 -10.95
CA GLN A 611 40.63 17.70 -11.15
C GLN A 611 41.56 18.90 -11.01
N LEU A 612 41.27 20.00 -11.72
CA LEU A 612 42.06 21.24 -11.65
C LEU A 612 42.09 21.82 -10.22
N ALA A 613 40.94 21.85 -9.54
CA ALA A 613 40.87 22.29 -8.15
C ALA A 613 41.72 21.39 -7.22
N THR A 614 41.67 20.07 -7.40
CA THR A 614 42.46 19.13 -6.59
C THR A 614 43.96 19.27 -6.86
N GLU A 615 44.34 19.47 -8.12
CA GLU A 615 45.73 19.67 -8.53
C GLU A 615 46.29 20.98 -7.98
N GLN A 616 45.48 22.04 -7.84
CA GLN A 616 45.95 23.32 -7.30
C GLN A 616 45.94 23.35 -5.76
N PHE A 617 44.88 22.86 -5.12
CA PHE A 617 44.64 23.02 -3.68
C PHE A 617 44.97 21.78 -2.83
N GLY A 618 45.39 20.67 -3.44
CA GLY A 618 45.59 19.38 -2.75
C GLY A 618 47.01 18.81 -2.85
N ASN A 619 48.05 19.60 -3.08
CA ASN A 619 49.41 19.10 -3.32
C ASN A 619 50.29 19.04 -2.08
N ASN A 620 50.09 19.92 -1.09
CA ASN A 620 51.00 20.07 0.03
C ASN A 620 50.43 19.46 1.32
N VAL A 621 49.27 19.91 1.77
CA VAL A 621 48.68 19.57 3.07
C VAL A 621 48.26 18.09 3.15
N VAL A 622 47.64 17.59 2.09
CA VAL A 622 47.12 16.22 2.01
C VAL A 622 48.08 15.23 1.32
N ARG A 623 49.35 15.63 1.13
CA ARG A 623 50.35 14.79 0.46
C ARG A 623 50.67 13.55 1.29
N GLY A 624 50.54 12.37 0.69
CA GLY A 624 50.78 11.09 1.37
C GLY A 624 49.71 10.69 2.38
N LYS A 625 48.58 11.42 2.43
CA LYS A 625 47.44 11.23 3.31
C LYS A 625 46.18 10.91 2.47
N PRO A 626 46.01 9.67 2.00
CA PRO A 626 44.96 9.32 1.06
C PRO A 626 43.53 9.56 1.58
N ALA A 627 43.26 9.34 2.87
CA ALA A 627 41.92 9.54 3.43
C ALA A 627 41.55 11.03 3.52
N LEU A 628 42.47 11.88 3.96
CA LEU A 628 42.28 13.34 3.98
C LEU A 628 42.22 13.93 2.57
N ARG A 629 42.98 13.38 1.61
CA ARG A 629 42.86 13.77 0.19
C ARG A 629 41.49 13.44 -0.37
N ALA A 630 40.95 12.24 -0.08
CA ALA A 630 39.61 11.85 -0.50
C ALA A 630 38.52 12.76 0.12
N LEU A 631 38.69 13.14 1.40
CA LEU A 631 37.78 14.08 2.07
C LEU A 631 37.81 15.47 1.41
N LEU A 632 39.00 15.99 1.11
CA LEU A 632 39.16 17.28 0.41
C LEU A 632 38.52 17.23 -0.98
N GLN A 633 38.76 16.16 -1.76
CA GLN A 633 38.15 15.97 -3.08
C GLN A 633 36.62 15.97 -3.01
N ARG A 634 36.03 15.30 -2.01
CA ARG A 634 34.57 15.29 -1.80
C ARG A 634 34.03 16.70 -1.53
N CYS A 635 34.73 17.48 -0.70
CA CYS A 635 34.33 18.85 -0.39
C CYS A 635 34.47 19.78 -1.61
N LEU A 636 35.57 19.67 -2.36
CA LEU A 636 35.77 20.41 -3.61
C LEU A 636 34.73 20.06 -4.67
N ALA A 637 34.31 18.79 -4.76
CA ALA A 637 33.26 18.37 -5.70
C ALA A 637 31.93 19.07 -5.40
N LYS A 638 31.55 19.18 -4.13
CA LYS A 638 30.36 19.94 -3.71
C LYS A 638 30.50 21.43 -4.00
N LEU A 639 31.68 22.00 -3.75
CA LEU A 639 31.96 23.41 -4.02
C LEU A 639 31.83 23.74 -5.53
N VAL A 640 32.47 22.94 -6.40
CA VAL A 640 32.47 23.13 -7.86
C VAL A 640 31.04 23.02 -8.42
N THR A 641 30.26 22.07 -7.94
CA THR A 641 28.84 21.88 -8.32
C THR A 641 27.90 22.88 -7.66
N ARG A 642 28.41 23.81 -6.83
CA ARG A 642 27.64 24.79 -6.04
C ARG A 642 26.56 24.16 -5.14
N SER A 643 26.80 22.93 -4.70
CA SER A 643 25.93 22.23 -3.76
C SER A 643 26.10 22.80 -2.35
N PRO A 644 25.04 23.00 -1.55
CA PRO A 644 25.14 23.40 -0.16
C PRO A 644 26.05 22.47 0.65
N MET A 645 26.97 23.06 1.39
CA MET A 645 27.89 22.32 2.27
C MET A 645 27.47 22.47 3.73
N GLU A 646 27.63 21.40 4.49
CA GLU A 646 27.45 21.45 5.94
C GLU A 646 28.60 22.20 6.61
N PRO A 647 28.40 22.80 7.80
CA PRO A 647 29.46 23.54 8.50
C PRO A 647 30.74 22.72 8.69
N GLU A 648 30.62 21.42 8.96
CA GLU A 648 31.77 20.52 9.10
C GLU A 648 32.53 20.32 7.79
N GLU A 649 31.82 20.23 6.66
CA GLU A 649 32.43 20.08 5.33
C GLU A 649 33.19 21.35 4.93
N LEU A 650 32.64 22.53 5.26
CA LEU A 650 33.30 23.81 5.06
C LEU A 650 34.56 23.95 5.94
N ILE A 651 34.50 23.56 7.21
CA ILE A 651 35.65 23.55 8.11
C ILE A 651 36.74 22.60 7.57
N ASN A 652 36.37 21.41 7.12
CA ASN A 652 37.32 20.47 6.53
C ASN A 652 37.93 21.01 5.24
N LEU A 653 37.13 21.63 4.37
CA LEU A 653 37.60 22.26 3.15
C LEU A 653 38.65 23.35 3.46
N LEU A 654 38.30 24.32 4.29
CA LEU A 654 39.18 25.43 4.68
C LEU A 654 40.48 24.95 5.35
N THR A 655 40.39 23.95 6.21
CA THR A 655 41.56 23.45 6.96
C THR A 655 42.42 22.45 6.19
N LEU A 656 41.96 21.91 5.07
CA LEU A 656 42.70 20.93 4.25
C LEU A 656 43.20 21.50 2.92
N MET A 657 42.59 22.58 2.42
CA MET A 657 43.07 23.29 1.23
C MET A 657 44.47 23.87 1.45
N ASP A 658 45.28 23.80 0.40
CA ASP A 658 46.58 24.49 0.35
C ASP A 658 46.37 26.02 0.27
N PRO A 659 47.23 26.82 0.93
CA PRO A 659 47.11 28.27 0.91
C PRO A 659 47.67 28.79 -0.42
N VAL A 660 46.78 29.05 -1.37
CA VAL A 660 47.13 29.57 -2.70
C VAL A 660 46.83 31.05 -2.75
N ARG A 661 47.83 31.87 -3.07
CA ARG A 661 47.64 33.31 -3.31
C ARG A 661 47.82 33.59 -4.79
N PHE A 662 46.77 34.05 -5.46
CA PHE A 662 46.83 34.46 -6.85
C PHE A 662 47.40 35.88 -6.95
N LEU A 663 48.37 36.07 -7.84
CA LEU A 663 49.07 37.36 -8.04
C LEU A 663 48.18 38.46 -8.66
N GLU A 664 47.03 38.08 -9.22
CA GLU A 664 46.11 38.97 -9.94
C GLU A 664 44.91 39.45 -9.11
N GLY A 665 44.74 38.97 -7.87
CA GLY A 665 43.74 39.49 -6.94
C GLY A 665 44.30 40.68 -6.18
N GLY A 666 43.58 41.79 -6.14
CA GLY A 666 43.96 42.95 -5.32
C GLY A 666 44.15 42.56 -3.85
N GLU A 667 44.86 43.41 -3.10
CA GLU A 667 44.89 43.37 -1.63
C GLU A 667 43.50 43.75 -1.06
N GLU A 668 42.47 42.98 -1.39
CA GLU A 668 41.15 43.12 -0.79
C GLU A 668 41.16 42.39 0.56
N GLU A 669 40.71 43.09 1.61
CA GLU A 669 40.65 42.60 3.00
C GLU A 669 39.84 41.30 3.15
N ASP A 670 38.98 40.97 2.18
CA ASP A 670 38.07 39.82 2.18
C ASP A 670 38.61 38.56 1.46
N SER A 671 39.89 38.56 1.04
CA SER A 671 40.48 37.41 0.34
C SER A 671 40.71 36.21 1.26
N ILE A 672 40.27 35.02 0.86
CA ILE A 672 40.47 33.78 1.63
C ILE A 672 41.94 33.40 1.81
N GLY A 673 42.81 33.81 0.90
CA GLY A 673 44.22 33.40 0.91
C GLY A 673 44.99 33.90 2.14
N GLY A 674 45.20 33.02 3.12
CA GLY A 674 45.78 33.35 4.43
C GLY A 674 44.76 33.64 5.55
N HIS A 675 43.46 33.57 5.27
CA HIS A 675 42.36 33.74 6.24
C HIS A 675 41.58 32.43 6.46
N GLU A 676 42.07 31.29 5.95
CA GLU A 676 41.32 30.03 5.89
C GLU A 676 40.90 29.52 7.29
N PHE A 677 41.83 29.57 8.25
CA PHE A 677 41.57 29.13 9.62
C PHE A 677 40.66 30.10 10.39
N PHE A 678 40.71 31.40 10.09
CA PHE A 678 39.79 32.39 10.65
C PHE A 678 38.36 32.14 10.15
N PHE A 679 38.18 31.92 8.85
CA PHE A 679 36.87 31.54 8.31
C PHE A 679 36.39 30.20 8.86
N ALA A 680 37.28 29.22 9.09
CA ALA A 680 36.91 27.95 9.70
C ALA A 680 36.38 28.13 11.15
N LEU A 681 37.03 28.98 11.95
CA LEU A 681 36.56 29.35 13.30
C LEU A 681 35.25 30.16 13.24
N THR A 682 35.06 30.97 12.21
CA THR A 682 33.82 31.72 11.99
C THR A 682 32.66 30.79 11.64
N VAL A 683 32.87 29.83 10.74
CA VAL A 683 31.90 28.76 10.43
C VAL A 683 31.60 27.93 11.67
N LEU A 684 32.59 27.57 12.48
CA LEU A 684 32.36 26.88 13.76
C LEU A 684 31.50 27.74 14.71
N LYS A 685 31.73 29.06 14.73
CA LYS A 685 30.99 29.99 15.57
C LYS A 685 29.51 30.05 15.19
N MET A 686 29.23 30.16 13.90
CA MET A 686 27.90 30.36 13.32
C MET A 686 27.14 29.05 13.04
N GLY A 687 27.85 27.94 12.85
CA GLY A 687 27.27 26.65 12.50
C GLY A 687 26.34 26.10 13.58
N ASN A 688 25.17 25.63 13.14
CA ASN A 688 24.25 24.86 13.96
C ASN A 688 24.59 23.38 13.84
N PHE A 689 24.94 22.75 14.97
CA PHE A 689 25.23 21.32 15.04
C PHE A 689 24.05 20.59 15.68
N HIS A 690 23.45 19.63 14.97
CA HIS A 690 22.26 18.90 15.40
C HIS A 690 22.58 17.85 16.48
N HIS A 691 22.81 18.26 17.73
CA HIS A 691 23.05 17.36 18.87
C HIS A 691 22.24 17.74 20.12
N GLN A 692 22.01 16.78 21.01
CA GLN A 692 21.54 17.08 22.38
C GLN A 692 22.57 17.97 23.07
N ASP A 693 22.12 19.01 23.78
CA ASP A 693 22.96 20.15 24.22
C ASP A 693 24.34 19.76 24.78
N GLN A 694 24.44 18.69 25.58
CA GLN A 694 25.74 18.22 26.13
C GLN A 694 26.70 17.64 25.07
N GLN A 695 26.21 16.81 24.16
CA GLN A 695 27.03 16.23 23.08
C GLN A 695 27.41 17.28 22.02
N ALA A 696 26.54 18.28 21.82
CA ALA A 696 26.80 19.40 20.91
C ALA A 696 28.05 20.20 21.33
N HIS A 697 28.18 20.47 22.63
CA HIS A 697 29.32 21.20 23.17
C HIS A 697 30.63 20.42 23.04
N GLU A 698 30.64 19.14 23.40
CA GLU A 698 31.83 18.29 23.27
C GLU A 698 32.28 18.14 21.81
N TYR A 699 31.32 17.96 20.90
CA TYR A 699 31.58 17.84 19.48
C TYR A 699 32.15 19.14 18.88
N ARG A 700 31.54 20.28 19.21
CA ARG A 700 32.02 21.61 18.77
C ARG A 700 33.43 21.91 19.29
N ASP A 701 33.70 21.59 20.55
CA ASP A 701 35.01 21.76 21.17
C ASP A 701 36.06 20.80 20.55
N GLY A 702 35.64 19.60 20.15
CA GLY A 702 36.47 18.68 19.35
C GLY A 702 36.84 19.26 17.98
N LEU A 703 35.89 19.85 17.26
CA LEU A 703 36.14 20.53 15.98
C LEU A 703 37.04 21.76 16.15
N GLU A 704 36.86 22.55 17.21
CA GLU A 704 37.72 23.70 17.52
C GLU A 704 39.17 23.27 17.71
N ARG A 705 39.40 22.21 18.49
CA ARG A 705 40.74 21.63 18.69
C ARG A 705 41.33 21.09 17.39
N LEU A 706 40.52 20.47 16.53
CA LEU A 706 40.97 19.99 15.23
C LEU A 706 41.44 21.16 14.33
N ILE A 707 40.68 22.25 14.29
CA ILE A 707 41.05 23.47 13.56
C ILE A 707 42.39 24.00 14.08
N TRP A 708 42.52 24.17 15.40
CA TRP A 708 43.76 24.66 16.01
C TRP A 708 44.95 23.73 15.78
N ARG A 709 44.74 22.41 15.88
CA ARG A 709 45.79 21.42 15.57
C ARG A 709 46.26 21.55 14.13
N ARG A 710 45.34 21.60 13.15
CA ARG A 710 45.68 21.76 11.73
C ARG A 710 46.35 23.11 11.43
N CYS A 711 45.97 24.17 12.15
CA CYS A 711 46.62 25.48 12.10
C CYS A 711 48.07 25.39 12.61
N MET A 712 48.28 24.77 13.77
CA MET A 712 49.60 24.65 14.40
C MET A 712 50.57 23.76 13.63
N ILE A 713 50.09 22.72 12.94
CA ILE A 713 50.95 21.85 12.12
C ILE A 713 51.14 22.35 10.69
N ARG A 714 50.51 23.47 10.30
CA ARG A 714 50.55 24.00 8.93
C ARG A 714 51.96 24.43 8.53
N ASP A 715 52.69 25.02 9.48
CA ASP A 715 54.05 25.50 9.30
C ASP A 715 55.10 24.56 9.91
N ASN A 716 56.28 24.50 9.30
CA ASN A 716 57.36 23.64 9.80
C ASN A 716 58.14 24.33 10.93
N TRP A 717 57.70 24.11 12.16
CA TRP A 717 58.31 24.70 13.35
C TRP A 717 59.75 24.27 13.60
N GLU A 718 60.17 23.07 13.17
CA GLU A 718 61.58 22.70 13.24
C GLU A 718 62.45 23.59 12.33
N ALA A 719 61.96 23.93 11.14
CA ALA A 719 62.67 24.80 10.20
C ALA A 719 62.70 26.27 10.65
N ILE A 720 61.64 26.72 11.32
CA ILE A 720 61.55 28.05 11.92
C ILE A 720 62.51 28.15 13.11
N ASN A 721 62.53 27.14 13.99
CA ASN A 721 63.39 27.07 15.17
C ASN A 721 64.89 26.91 14.83
N ARG A 722 65.23 26.44 13.62
CA ARG A 722 66.62 26.45 13.10
C ARG A 722 67.03 27.88 12.72
N THR A 723 67.62 28.59 13.69
CA THR A 723 68.05 29.99 13.56
C THR A 723 69.51 30.17 13.14
N GLU A 724 70.24 29.10 12.83
CA GLU A 724 71.63 29.20 12.37
C GLU A 724 71.75 30.09 11.12
N LYS A 725 72.58 31.14 11.22
CA LYS A 725 72.88 32.11 10.14
C LYS A 725 71.69 32.97 9.66
N LYS A 726 70.61 33.09 10.44
CA LYS A 726 69.49 34.01 10.17
C LYS A 726 69.56 35.23 11.11
N GLY A 727 69.12 36.40 10.64
CA GLY A 727 69.00 37.60 11.48
C GLY A 727 67.65 37.66 12.22
N ASP A 728 67.58 38.35 13.36
CA ASP A 728 66.38 38.42 14.20
C ASP A 728 65.12 38.88 13.43
N ARG A 729 65.25 39.92 12.60
CA ARG A 729 64.16 40.40 11.73
C ARG A 729 63.67 39.36 10.72
N GLU A 730 64.56 38.51 10.24
CA GLU A 730 64.21 37.44 9.30
C GLU A 730 63.44 36.33 10.01
N VAL A 731 63.79 36.03 11.26
CA VAL A 731 63.07 35.07 12.10
C VAL A 731 61.69 35.61 12.48
N GLU A 732 61.61 36.86 12.95
CA GLU A 732 60.33 37.52 13.26
C GLU A 732 59.41 37.57 12.03
N SER A 733 59.91 37.97 10.86
CA SER A 733 59.12 37.98 9.63
C SER A 733 58.63 36.59 9.23
N LYS A 734 59.43 35.54 9.44
CA LYS A 734 59.01 34.15 9.18
C LYS A 734 57.95 33.67 10.15
N VAL A 735 58.04 34.05 11.43
CA VAL A 735 57.01 33.73 12.43
C VAL A 735 55.72 34.48 12.13
N HIS A 736 55.79 35.76 11.73
CA HIS A 736 54.62 36.53 11.31
C HIS A 736 53.91 35.96 10.08
N ALA A 737 54.66 35.36 9.16
CA ALA A 737 54.12 34.74 7.96
C ALA A 737 53.47 33.36 8.23
N THR A 738 53.53 32.84 9.46
CA THR A 738 52.88 31.57 9.81
C THR A 738 51.36 31.71 9.84
N ALA A 739 50.66 30.63 9.49
CA ALA A 739 49.20 30.57 9.56
C ALA A 739 48.68 30.83 10.98
N LEU A 740 49.43 30.39 11.99
CA LEU A 740 49.12 30.58 13.40
C LEU A 740 49.18 32.07 13.82
N ALA A 741 50.26 32.78 13.49
CA ALA A 741 50.40 34.19 13.82
C ALA A 741 49.36 35.05 13.10
N GLU A 742 49.09 34.72 11.84
CA GLU A 742 48.13 35.42 10.99
C GLU A 742 46.68 35.22 11.48
N THR A 743 46.28 33.99 11.81
CA THR A 743 44.97 33.71 12.40
C THR A 743 44.78 34.43 13.75
N MET A 744 45.83 34.47 14.59
CA MET A 744 45.80 35.17 15.88
C MET A 744 45.67 36.68 15.73
N ARG A 745 46.27 37.26 14.68
CA ARG A 745 46.15 38.68 14.34
C ARG A 745 44.72 39.02 13.92
N GLN A 746 44.15 38.25 13.01
CA GLN A 746 42.77 38.44 12.51
C GLN A 746 41.73 38.31 13.64
N LEU A 747 41.89 37.30 14.51
CA LEU A 747 41.03 37.15 15.69
C LEU A 747 41.15 38.35 16.64
N ALA A 748 42.35 38.93 16.77
CA ALA A 748 42.56 40.10 17.62
C ALA A 748 41.87 41.36 17.06
N GLU A 749 41.89 41.54 15.74
CA GLU A 749 41.24 42.65 15.05
C GLU A 749 39.72 42.60 15.19
N VAL A 750 39.12 41.40 15.18
CA VAL A 750 37.66 41.22 15.25
C VAL A 750 37.09 41.15 16.67
N LEU A 751 37.80 40.52 17.63
CA LEU A 751 37.26 40.23 18.97
C LEU A 751 37.80 41.15 20.10
N GLY A 752 38.81 41.98 19.85
CA GLY A 752 39.32 42.92 20.86
C GLY A 752 39.84 42.26 22.15
N GLU A 753 39.29 42.61 23.32
CA GLU A 753 39.73 42.07 24.63
C GLU A 753 39.21 40.65 24.94
N ASP A 754 38.12 40.19 24.31
CA ASP A 754 37.52 38.87 24.54
C ASP A 754 38.39 37.70 24.05
N VAL A 755 39.42 37.99 23.25
CA VAL A 755 40.39 37.01 22.75
C VAL A 755 41.20 36.37 23.90
N ARG A 756 41.27 37.01 25.08
CA ARG A 756 42.04 36.51 26.23
C ARG A 756 41.55 35.15 26.74
N LEU A 757 40.24 34.87 26.66
CA LEU A 757 39.63 33.62 27.14
C LEU A 757 39.85 32.44 26.18
N THR A 758 39.84 32.71 24.87
CA THR A 758 40.16 31.72 23.82
C THR A 758 41.66 31.42 23.77
N ARG A 759 42.54 32.42 23.98
CA ARG A 759 44.01 32.28 23.96
C ARG A 759 44.60 31.38 25.06
N GLN A 760 43.95 31.29 26.22
CA GLN A 760 44.44 30.48 27.35
C GLN A 760 43.92 29.03 27.34
N SER A 761 42.90 28.74 26.53
CA SER A 761 42.20 27.45 26.55
C SER A 761 42.82 26.42 25.59
N TYR A 762 43.56 26.87 24.56
CA TYR A 762 44.06 26.02 23.46
C TYR A 762 45.58 26.14 23.24
N THR A 763 46.39 25.92 24.28
CA THR A 763 47.86 25.81 24.10
C THR A 763 48.22 24.53 23.33
N PRO A 764 49.34 24.52 22.58
CA PRO A 764 49.81 23.32 21.87
C PRO A 764 49.86 22.08 22.76
N SER A 765 50.40 22.22 23.98
CA SER A 765 50.41 21.15 24.99
C SER A 765 49.01 20.66 25.41
N ARG A 766 48.02 21.55 25.57
CA ARG A 766 46.63 21.15 25.94
C ARG A 766 45.88 20.45 24.82
N ILE A 767 46.12 20.84 23.57
CA ILE A 767 45.51 20.18 22.41
C ILE A 767 46.04 18.73 22.28
N LEU A 768 47.29 18.49 22.66
CA LEU A 768 47.90 17.15 22.69
C LEU A 768 47.34 16.23 23.80
N GLU A 769 46.88 16.81 24.92
CA GLU A 769 46.31 16.04 26.03
C GLU A 769 44.90 15.49 25.72
N SER A 770 44.23 16.03 24.72
CA SER A 770 42.86 15.64 24.33
C SER A 770 42.85 14.74 23.09
N ASN A 771 42.39 13.49 23.23
CA ASN A 771 42.16 12.55 22.12
C ASN A 771 40.71 12.56 21.60
N ILE A 772 39.99 13.67 21.76
CA ILE A 772 38.57 13.74 21.38
C ILE A 772 38.49 14.11 19.89
N PHE A 773 38.13 13.15 19.06
CA PHE A 773 37.83 13.37 17.64
C PHE A 773 36.32 13.39 17.39
N PRO A 774 35.81 14.34 16.58
CA PRO A 774 34.40 14.39 16.25
C PRO A 774 33.98 13.10 15.52
N SER A 775 33.09 12.31 16.14
CA SER A 775 32.74 10.96 15.69
C SER A 775 31.96 10.92 14.36
N MET A 776 31.33 12.04 13.99
CA MET A 776 30.45 12.15 12.82
C MET A 776 31.19 12.24 11.48
N SER A 777 32.43 12.74 11.48
CA SER A 777 33.23 12.95 10.28
C SER A 777 33.41 11.66 9.45
N HIS A 778 33.32 10.48 10.09
CA HIS A 778 33.52 9.14 9.49
C HIS A 778 32.25 8.31 9.31
N ALA A 779 31.11 8.72 9.87
CA ALA A 779 29.91 7.86 9.95
C ALA A 779 29.37 7.42 8.58
N GLY A 780 29.60 8.22 7.52
CA GLY A 780 29.21 7.90 6.14
C GLY A 780 30.32 7.27 5.27
N MET A 781 31.51 7.02 5.81
CA MET A 781 32.62 6.42 5.06
C MET A 781 32.61 4.88 5.18
N PRO A 782 33.10 4.14 4.17
CA PRO A 782 33.39 2.71 4.30
C PRO A 782 34.36 2.43 5.45
N PRO A 783 34.24 1.29 6.17
CA PRO A 783 35.01 1.01 7.39
C PRO A 783 36.54 1.10 7.17
N ASP A 784 37.03 0.68 6.00
CA ASP A 784 38.46 0.76 5.66
C ASP A 784 38.96 2.22 5.57
N GLN A 785 38.13 3.12 5.03
CA GLN A 785 38.44 4.55 4.96
C GLN A 785 38.35 5.22 6.34
N GLN A 786 37.45 4.76 7.21
CA GLN A 786 37.36 5.24 8.60
C GLN A 786 38.66 4.94 9.36
N ILE A 787 39.19 3.72 9.23
CA ILE A 787 40.45 3.32 9.87
C ILE A 787 41.62 4.15 9.35
N SER A 788 41.74 4.29 8.02
CA SER A 788 42.81 5.11 7.42
C SER A 788 42.73 6.57 7.86
N TYR A 789 41.53 7.13 7.97
CA TYR A 789 41.35 8.50 8.43
C TYR A 789 41.79 8.67 9.88
N LEU A 790 41.38 7.77 10.78
CA LEU A 790 41.79 7.83 12.20
C LEU A 790 43.31 7.74 12.34
N GLN A 791 43.96 6.85 11.59
CA GLN A 791 45.43 6.75 11.55
C GLN A 791 46.09 8.04 11.06
N GLU A 792 45.51 8.71 10.07
CA GLU A 792 46.00 10.00 9.57
C GLU A 792 45.80 11.13 10.60
N LEU A 793 44.72 11.12 11.39
CA LEU A 793 44.53 12.06 12.51
C LEU A 793 45.49 11.81 13.66
N ASP A 794 45.82 10.55 13.95
CA ASP A 794 46.82 10.20 14.96
C ASP A 794 48.20 10.68 14.50
N ALA A 795 48.52 10.54 13.20
CA ALA A 795 49.75 11.07 12.63
C ALA A 795 49.83 12.61 12.71
N GLU A 796 48.71 13.33 12.60
CA GLU A 796 48.67 14.77 12.86
C GLU A 796 48.97 15.11 14.33
N ALA A 797 48.49 14.30 15.28
CA ALA A 797 48.79 14.47 16.70
C ALA A 797 50.28 14.20 17.00
N ASP A 798 50.86 13.17 16.41
CA ASP A 798 52.28 12.84 16.54
C ASP A 798 53.19 13.94 15.94
N LEU A 799 52.77 14.54 14.83
CA LEU A 799 53.46 15.68 14.23
C LEU A 799 53.44 16.90 15.15
N LEU A 800 52.26 17.22 15.73
CA LEU A 800 52.15 18.29 16.71
C LEU A 800 53.05 18.03 17.94
N ARG A 801 53.11 16.79 18.44
CA ARG A 801 54.00 16.38 19.54
C ARG A 801 55.46 16.66 19.19
N THR A 802 55.85 16.33 17.97
CA THR A 802 57.21 16.59 17.46
C THR A 802 57.52 18.09 17.42
N TYR A 803 56.57 18.94 17.01
CA TYR A 803 56.76 20.39 17.00
C TYR A 803 56.77 21.03 18.39
N VAL A 804 56.05 20.47 19.36
CA VAL A 804 56.17 20.87 20.76
C VAL A 804 57.55 20.53 21.31
N GLU A 805 58.02 19.29 21.14
CA GLU A 805 59.29 18.82 21.71
C GLU A 805 60.53 19.40 21.03
N LYS A 806 60.58 19.39 19.68
CA LYS A 806 61.76 19.79 18.90
C LYS A 806 61.67 21.20 18.32
N GLY A 807 60.46 21.61 17.95
CA GLY A 807 60.17 22.94 17.41
C GLY A 807 60.00 24.02 18.49
N LYS A 808 59.90 23.64 19.77
CA LYS A 808 59.60 24.53 20.90
C LYS A 808 58.33 25.36 20.69
N LEU A 809 57.30 24.75 20.10
CA LEU A 809 56.08 25.44 19.69
C LEU A 809 55.38 26.18 20.83
N ASP A 810 55.39 25.68 22.07
CA ASP A 810 54.79 26.38 23.22
C ASP A 810 55.49 27.72 23.54
N GLU A 811 56.81 27.81 23.36
CA GLU A 811 57.57 29.06 23.53
C GLU A 811 57.18 30.08 22.45
N TRP A 812 57.12 29.64 21.19
CA TRP A 812 56.71 30.48 20.06
C TRP A 812 55.24 30.91 20.15
N PHE A 813 54.34 30.03 20.56
CA PHE A 813 52.93 30.34 20.78
C PHE A 813 52.76 31.43 21.85
N SER A 814 53.49 31.33 22.96
CA SER A 814 53.51 32.33 24.02
C SER A 814 54.02 33.68 23.52
N TRP A 815 55.06 33.66 22.68
CA TRP A 815 55.60 34.87 22.05
C TRP A 815 54.59 35.53 21.12
N ILE A 816 53.95 34.78 20.20
CA ILE A 816 52.91 35.29 19.28
C ILE A 816 51.76 35.93 20.07
N ILE A 817 51.31 35.31 21.17
CA ILE A 817 50.28 35.89 22.04
C ILE A 817 50.77 37.19 22.70
N SER A 818 52.01 37.23 23.20
CA SER A 818 52.56 38.42 23.84
C SER A 818 52.75 39.58 22.86
N GLU A 819 53.08 39.30 21.61
CA GLU A 819 53.30 40.31 20.59
C GLU A 819 51.98 40.87 20.06
N THR A 820 51.02 39.99 19.78
CA THR A 820 49.66 40.41 19.41
C THR A 820 49.01 41.23 20.53
N THR A 821 49.30 40.97 21.81
CA THR A 821 48.83 41.82 22.92
C THR A 821 49.61 43.14 23.09
N GLY A 822 50.92 43.14 22.79
CA GLY A 822 51.78 44.32 22.88
C GLY A 822 51.42 45.41 21.86
N ARG A 823 51.08 45.04 20.62
CA ARG A 823 50.69 45.99 19.56
C ARG A 823 49.41 46.77 19.86
N PHE A 824 48.44 46.19 20.59
CA PHE A 824 47.24 46.90 21.03
C PHE A 824 47.42 47.68 22.34
N SER A 825 48.56 47.53 23.04
CA SER A 825 48.85 48.23 24.30
C SER A 825 49.69 49.50 24.11
N THR A 826 50.31 49.72 22.95
CA THR A 826 51.03 50.96 22.62
C THR A 826 50.07 51.98 21.98
N PRO A 827 49.77 53.12 22.63
CA PRO A 827 49.02 54.18 21.96
C PRO A 827 49.89 54.74 20.84
N VAL A 828 49.36 54.72 19.62
CA VAL A 828 49.92 55.45 18.49
C VAL A 828 50.03 56.91 18.89
N ARG A 829 51.27 57.39 19.09
CA ARG A 829 51.56 58.81 19.26
C ARG A 829 51.27 59.47 17.93
N GLU A 830 50.17 60.20 17.84
CA GLU A 830 49.86 61.10 16.73
C GLU A 830 51.06 62.04 16.50
N GLY A 831 51.83 61.76 15.46
CA GLY A 831 52.78 62.69 14.89
C GLY A 831 52.07 63.51 13.83
N GLY A 832 51.70 64.75 14.15
CA GLY A 832 51.17 65.67 13.15
C GLY A 832 50.53 66.92 13.72
N ASN A 833 51.33 67.94 14.03
CA ASN A 833 50.87 69.31 13.82
C ASN A 833 52.06 70.20 13.49
N ASN A 834 52.32 70.32 12.18
CA ASN A 834 53.13 71.38 11.60
C ASN A 834 52.16 72.30 10.85
N PRO A 835 51.96 73.56 11.26
CA PRO A 835 51.04 74.47 10.59
C PRO A 835 51.76 75.32 9.54
N GLY A 836 51.23 75.33 8.31
CA GLY A 836 51.59 76.25 7.23
C GLY A 836 51.34 75.59 5.87
N GLY A 837 50.62 76.16 4.91
CA GLY A 837 49.97 77.45 4.79
C GLY A 837 49.30 77.55 3.41
N HIS A 838 48.42 78.55 3.28
CA HIS A 838 47.57 78.97 2.16
C HIS A 838 46.26 78.22 1.92
#